data_AF-A0A0D2P695-F1
#
_entry.id   AF-A0A0D2P695-F1
#
_cell.length_a   1.000
_cell.length_b   1.000
_cell.length_c   1.000
_cell.angle_alpha   90.00
_cell.angle_beta   90.00
_cell.angle_gamma   90.00
#
_symmetry.space_group_name_H-M   'P 1'
#
loop_
_entity.id
_entity.type
_entity.pdbx_description
1 polymer ?
#
loop_
_entity_poly.entity_id
_entity_poly.type
_entity_poly.pdbx_seq_one_letter_code
_entity_poly.pdbx_strand_id
1 'polypeptide(L)'
;MSDDDVPENILVFNCITTLLSHLPRATPLEAKENLAWSKSSGTQDELKISDAFARLAVSQHGTVAVSTNRGHELHLMICATQDATESSAGPSTFSGLSKPIVVTPVQPDNLNGRTACDYMKSLVEDWVRPTLPSHLWILSKMYMECADVKRAEGPPGVTNFSACLFRYTAAMSYEKIKRRLFSNEQFIDSLRSVTHVPIPSKSRQILQWTTGSATDDNEETSNDFDLLGTFVIITEERTQLIDTPIPNLVKLAKNLPQSKNSSYKIYDDDTCMEFHQLLLSLLARLGKALERLSVLDAEHPEDYSIQFKKSLDNARMYGYALLRLSKGRAFRVHIQNIGHLLKHYHLTNKGVTTPTGEEPDKDGSDEDLETIQHTDHVGWLRLVVAPFDAVETVIMYVTSHRFFHTSIAVKILVAPLASGPLYPWRELLTHPKYFPTRDNDVYNFSPDIPNKELLEFVDGGVSTASKAKEFSAWVTTVQDGWTNRTSTSFNYQQMCQAVKKLVDSDDLPVAVRETVEEVHTTLQKWYAKDKSDLAYDQESVITNGVNSLYKALHPLSPGNAFFCNLENLRYQGAMHCEACLASLLPDDNFSKHTTQPVQPGKYDEVAIMSKLQGYGRIIGVSKRCCVVCVHYLFHLANLPGGQEFAIQGSHSVISACTLPPWTPSDVVDKMIHYFAAMLRRDLIALRQKTITFDWDRKVAERGYDSHEFNGGMIATIGIW
;
A
#
# COMPACT_ATOMS: atom_id res chain seq x y z
N MET A 1 7.86 26.26 12.78
CA MET A 1 7.12 27.20 11.92
C MET A 1 5.78 27.42 12.56
N SER A 2 5.33 28.66 12.69
CA SER A 2 3.90 28.90 12.95
C SER A 2 3.12 28.43 11.72
N ASP A 3 1.87 28.01 11.89
CA ASP A 3 1.01 27.62 10.75
C ASP A 3 0.91 28.74 9.69
N ASP A 4 1.16 30.00 10.09
CA ASP A 4 1.19 31.19 9.24
C ASP A 4 2.36 31.25 8.23
N ASP A 5 3.36 30.37 8.33
CA ASP A 5 4.56 30.43 7.49
C ASP A 5 4.48 29.60 6.19
N VAL A 6 3.40 28.84 5.98
CA VAL A 6 3.24 27.96 4.81
C VAL A 6 2.75 28.78 3.60
N PRO A 7 3.44 28.73 2.44
CA PRO A 7 2.98 29.40 1.23
C PRO A 7 1.55 29.01 0.85
N GLU A 8 0.72 30.00 0.48
CA GLU A 8 -0.69 29.80 0.12
C GLU A 8 -0.86 28.73 -0.99
N ASN A 9 0.02 28.73 -1.99
CA ASN A 9 -0.05 27.74 -3.07
C ASN A 9 0.25 26.31 -2.59
N ILE A 10 1.05 26.12 -1.54
CA ILE A 10 1.21 24.80 -0.91
C ILE A 10 -0.06 24.38 -0.17
N LEU A 11 -0.75 25.29 0.53
CA LEU A 11 -2.04 25.00 1.16
C LEU A 11 -3.11 24.60 0.13
N VAL A 12 -3.12 25.28 -1.02
CA VAL A 12 -3.97 24.95 -2.18
C VAL A 12 -3.65 23.55 -2.69
N PHE A 13 -2.37 23.26 -2.89
CA PHE A 13 -1.91 21.95 -3.33
C PHE A 13 -2.33 20.83 -2.37
N ASN A 14 -2.13 21.02 -1.06
CA ASN A 14 -2.51 20.07 -0.02
C ASN A 14 -4.03 19.80 -0.02
N CYS A 15 -4.83 20.85 -0.24
CA CYS A 15 -6.29 20.71 -0.38
C CYS A 15 -6.64 19.87 -1.61
N ILE A 16 -6.03 20.14 -2.77
CA ILE A 16 -6.26 19.38 -4.01
C ILE A 16 -5.91 17.91 -3.83
N THR A 17 -4.74 17.57 -3.29
CA THR A 17 -4.33 16.16 -3.13
C THR A 17 -5.17 15.42 -2.10
N THR A 18 -5.64 16.11 -1.05
CA THR A 18 -6.57 15.54 -0.07
C THR A 18 -7.93 15.27 -0.69
N LEU A 19 -8.46 16.17 -1.52
CA LEU A 19 -9.71 15.93 -2.24
C LEU A 19 -9.56 14.75 -3.21
N LEU A 20 -8.45 14.69 -3.95
CA LEU A 20 -8.17 13.60 -4.89
C LEU A 20 -8.02 12.23 -4.21
N SER A 21 -7.47 12.17 -3.00
CA SER A 21 -7.33 10.91 -2.26
C SER A 21 -8.65 10.35 -1.74
N HIS A 22 -9.69 11.18 -1.64
CA HIS A 22 -11.03 10.75 -1.23
C HIS A 22 -12.00 10.56 -2.40
N LEU A 23 -11.64 11.00 -3.61
CA LEU A 23 -12.52 10.93 -4.77
C LEU A 23 -12.35 9.62 -5.55
N PRO A 24 -13.47 8.95 -5.94
CA PRO A 24 -13.39 7.89 -6.92
C PRO A 24 -12.91 8.46 -8.26
N ARG A 25 -11.91 7.81 -8.85
CA ARG A 25 -11.30 8.25 -10.10
C ARG A 25 -12.28 8.10 -11.27
N ALA A 26 -12.40 9.12 -12.12
CA ALA A 26 -13.11 9.03 -13.40
C ALA A 26 -12.40 8.09 -14.37
N THR A 27 -11.07 8.18 -14.38
CA THR A 27 -10.18 7.33 -15.17
C THR A 27 -9.17 6.70 -14.21
N PRO A 28 -9.11 5.35 -14.14
CA PRO A 28 -8.07 4.68 -13.37
C PRO A 28 -6.69 5.16 -13.83
N LEU A 29 -5.83 5.51 -12.89
CA LEU A 29 -4.44 5.81 -13.22
C LEU A 29 -3.72 4.49 -13.44
N GLU A 30 -2.96 4.38 -14.52
CA GLU A 30 -2.14 3.19 -14.74
C GLU A 30 -0.88 3.27 -13.89
N ALA A 31 -0.55 2.17 -13.21
CA ALA A 31 0.77 2.02 -12.63
C ALA A 31 1.80 1.99 -13.77
N LYS A 32 2.81 2.86 -13.70
CA LYS A 32 3.84 2.97 -14.73
C LYS A 32 5.12 2.35 -14.24
N GLU A 33 5.74 1.50 -15.06
CA GLU A 33 7.11 1.04 -14.85
C GLU A 33 8.05 1.86 -15.72
N ASN A 34 8.86 2.71 -15.07
CA ASN A 34 9.80 3.58 -15.79
C ASN A 34 11.11 2.87 -16.14
N LEU A 35 11.33 1.66 -15.59
CA LEU A 35 12.52 0.84 -15.85
C LEU A 35 12.69 0.53 -17.34
N ALA A 36 11.60 0.33 -18.08
CA ALA A 36 11.65 -0.02 -19.49
C ALA A 36 12.23 1.10 -20.40
N TRP A 37 12.26 2.35 -19.92
CA TRP A 37 12.69 3.51 -20.72
C TRP A 37 14.10 4.01 -20.41
N SER A 38 14.74 3.52 -19.34
CA SER A 38 16.11 3.92 -19.01
C SER A 38 17.10 3.47 -20.08
N LYS A 39 17.84 4.43 -20.65
CA LYS A 39 18.73 4.24 -21.80
C LYS A 39 20.03 3.48 -21.51
N SER A 40 20.37 3.22 -20.24
CA SER A 40 21.58 2.48 -19.88
C SER A 40 21.31 1.39 -18.84
N SER A 41 21.94 0.23 -19.03
CA SER A 41 21.91 -0.88 -18.06
C SER A 41 22.49 -0.48 -16.70
N GLY A 42 23.47 0.43 -16.68
CA GLY A 42 24.09 0.93 -15.45
C GLY A 42 23.11 1.68 -14.55
N THR A 43 22.25 2.52 -15.12
CA THR A 43 21.21 3.26 -14.37
C THR A 43 20.15 2.31 -13.82
N GLN A 44 19.73 1.30 -14.59
CA GLN A 44 18.77 0.28 -14.13
C GLN A 44 19.34 -0.54 -12.98
N ASP A 45 20.59 -0.99 -13.10
CA ASP A 45 21.27 -1.74 -12.04
C ASP A 45 21.39 -0.90 -10.76
N GLU A 46 21.78 0.38 -10.88
CA GLU A 46 21.88 1.28 -9.75
C GLU A 46 20.54 1.55 -9.07
N LEU A 47 19.49 1.75 -9.86
CA LEU A 47 18.14 1.93 -9.35
C LEU A 47 17.65 0.66 -8.63
N LYS A 48 17.85 -0.53 -9.20
CA LYS A 48 17.50 -1.81 -8.57
C LYS A 48 18.22 -2.01 -7.23
N ILE A 49 19.50 -1.66 -7.15
CA ILE A 49 20.29 -1.70 -5.92
C ILE A 49 19.75 -0.68 -4.90
N SER A 50 19.44 0.53 -5.34
CA SER A 50 18.93 1.61 -4.47
C SER A 50 17.54 1.27 -3.93
N ASP A 51 16.65 0.71 -4.75
CA ASP A 51 15.35 0.18 -4.33
C ASP A 51 15.51 -0.92 -3.27
N ALA A 52 16.47 -1.83 -3.48
CA ALA A 52 16.73 -2.90 -2.52
C ALA A 52 17.24 -2.34 -1.18
N PHE A 53 18.14 -1.35 -1.18
CA PHE A 53 18.53 -0.65 0.04
C PHE A 53 17.34 0.07 0.70
N ALA A 54 16.50 0.75 -0.08
CA ALA A 54 15.31 1.44 0.44
C ALA A 54 14.32 0.47 1.10
N ARG A 55 14.07 -0.69 0.48
CA ARG A 55 13.21 -1.75 1.03
C ARG A 55 13.75 -2.34 2.32
N LEU A 56 15.06 -2.55 2.41
CA LEU A 56 15.69 -3.07 3.62
C LEU A 56 15.75 -2.03 4.73
N ALA A 57 15.91 -0.74 4.39
CA ALA A 57 15.90 0.36 5.34
C ALA A 57 14.53 0.57 6.00
N VAL A 58 13.44 0.19 5.33
CA VAL A 58 12.09 0.21 5.91
C VAL A 58 11.89 -0.98 6.83
N SER A 59 11.69 -0.73 8.11
CA SER A 59 11.32 -1.75 9.09
C SER A 59 9.88 -2.23 8.86
N GLN A 60 8.88 -1.38 9.16
CA GLN A 60 7.46 -1.78 9.16
C GLN A 60 6.51 -0.83 8.44
N HIS A 61 6.53 0.47 8.77
CA HIS A 61 5.45 1.39 8.40
C HIS A 61 5.91 2.67 7.70
N GLY A 62 7.22 2.84 7.49
CA GLY A 62 7.76 3.99 6.78
C GLY A 62 7.82 3.78 5.26
N THR A 63 7.72 4.88 4.52
CA THR A 63 8.29 4.97 3.18
C THR A 63 9.69 5.57 3.31
N VAL A 64 10.64 5.03 2.57
CA VAL A 64 12.01 5.52 2.52
C VAL A 64 12.43 5.73 1.07
N ALA A 65 13.13 6.83 0.83
CA ALA A 65 13.81 7.10 -0.43
C ALA A 65 15.33 7.07 -0.20
N VAL A 66 16.07 6.51 -1.16
CA VAL A 66 17.53 6.37 -1.09
C VAL A 66 18.16 6.99 -2.33
N SER A 67 19.15 7.84 -2.13
CA SER A 67 20.07 8.29 -3.18
C SER A 67 21.49 7.86 -2.83
N THR A 68 22.27 7.55 -3.87
CA THR A 68 23.64 7.06 -3.78
C THR A 68 24.63 8.12 -4.27
N ASN A 69 25.78 8.22 -3.60
CA ASN A 69 26.98 8.86 -4.15
C ASN A 69 28.07 7.79 -4.26
N ARG A 70 28.50 7.52 -5.49
CA ARG A 70 29.51 6.50 -5.79
C ARG A 70 30.89 7.14 -5.82
N GLY A 71 31.61 7.00 -4.71
CA GLY A 71 33.04 7.28 -4.63
C GLY A 71 33.84 6.04 -4.26
N HIS A 72 35.03 6.27 -3.70
CA HIS A 72 35.79 5.22 -3.00
C HIS A 72 34.99 4.68 -1.78
N GLU A 73 34.18 5.54 -1.17
CA GLU A 73 33.13 5.19 -0.21
C GLU A 73 31.75 5.23 -0.92
N LEU A 74 30.89 4.25 -0.62
CA LEU A 74 29.49 4.28 -1.04
C LEU A 74 28.70 5.07 0.00
N HIS A 75 28.26 6.28 -0.35
CA HIS A 75 27.39 7.04 0.54
C HIS A 75 25.93 6.80 0.20
N LEU A 76 25.13 6.46 1.22
CA LEU A 76 23.68 6.32 1.13
C LEU A 76 23.03 7.49 1.87
N MET A 77 22.18 8.25 1.19
CA MET A 77 21.30 9.22 1.82
C MET A 77 19.91 8.63 1.88
N ILE A 78 19.43 8.39 3.08
CA ILE A 78 18.16 7.74 3.36
C ILE A 78 17.19 8.80 3.87
N CYS A 79 16.21 9.16 3.06
CA CYS A 79 15.13 10.03 3.50
C CYS A 79 14.04 9.19 4.16
N ALA A 80 13.66 9.55 5.39
CA ALA A 80 12.61 8.88 6.17
C ALA A 80 11.66 9.92 6.78
N THR A 81 10.41 9.53 7.02
CA THR A 81 9.45 10.37 7.74
C THR A 81 9.81 10.46 9.22
N GLN A 82 9.38 11.54 9.87
CA GLN A 82 9.63 11.76 11.29
C GLN A 82 9.04 10.63 12.16
N ASP A 83 7.85 10.14 11.84
CA ASP A 83 7.19 9.05 12.60
C ASP A 83 8.01 7.74 12.59
N ALA A 84 8.70 7.47 11.47
CA ALA A 84 9.60 6.33 11.34
C ALA A 84 10.83 6.44 12.27
N THR A 85 11.19 7.65 12.69
CA THR A 85 12.29 7.90 13.64
C THR A 85 11.83 7.95 15.10
N GLU A 86 10.61 8.40 15.37
CA GLU A 86 10.09 8.61 16.73
C GLU A 86 9.56 7.36 17.42
N SER A 87 8.98 6.42 16.68
CA SER A 87 8.37 5.18 17.22
C SER A 87 9.27 4.29 18.10
N SER A 88 10.54 4.64 18.26
CA SER A 88 11.52 3.91 19.08
C SER A 88 12.52 4.79 19.85
N ALA A 89 12.51 6.11 19.64
CA ALA A 89 13.35 7.07 20.35
C ALA A 89 12.50 7.83 21.36
N GLY A 90 13.08 8.29 22.48
CA GLY A 90 12.33 9.10 23.45
C GLY A 90 11.63 10.29 22.76
N PRO A 91 10.33 10.56 23.04
CA PRO A 91 9.47 11.48 22.28
C PRO A 91 9.93 12.95 22.24
N SER A 92 11.00 13.29 22.95
CA SER A 92 11.56 14.64 23.03
C SER A 92 12.58 14.98 21.93
N THR A 93 13.08 14.01 21.15
CA THR A 93 14.26 14.28 20.29
C THR A 93 13.90 14.84 18.92
N PHE A 94 12.73 14.51 18.36
CA PHE A 94 12.35 14.87 16.99
C PHE A 94 11.04 15.67 16.89
N SER A 95 10.26 15.79 17.96
CA SER A 95 8.93 16.43 17.91
C SER A 95 9.03 17.91 17.50
N GLY A 96 8.25 18.30 16.48
CA GLY A 96 8.15 19.70 16.02
C GLY A 96 9.23 20.18 15.04
N LEU A 97 9.94 19.28 14.36
CA LEU A 97 10.90 19.68 13.32
C LEU A 97 10.20 20.32 12.13
N SER A 98 10.30 21.65 12.05
CA SER A 98 9.85 22.41 10.88
C SER A 98 10.85 22.42 9.70
N LYS A 99 12.00 21.75 9.87
CA LYS A 99 13.08 21.70 8.89
C LYS A 99 13.62 20.28 8.78
N PRO A 100 14.06 19.86 7.59
CA PRO A 100 14.75 18.60 7.44
C PRO A 100 16.05 18.62 8.25
N ILE A 101 16.42 17.48 8.82
CA ILE A 101 17.70 17.33 9.53
C ILE A 101 18.45 16.11 9.01
N VAL A 102 19.77 16.18 9.04
CA VAL A 102 20.62 15.03 8.68
C VAL A 102 21.19 14.42 9.95
N VAL A 103 20.78 13.20 10.25
CA VAL A 103 21.19 12.40 11.40
C VAL A 103 22.12 11.28 10.94
N THR A 104 23.07 10.90 11.79
CA THR A 104 23.95 9.75 11.56
C THR A 104 23.37 8.50 12.19
N PRO A 105 23.48 7.32 11.53
CA PRO A 105 23.20 6.04 12.15
C PRO A 105 23.96 5.88 13.46
N VAL A 106 23.33 5.27 14.45
CA VAL A 106 23.87 5.13 15.81
C VAL A 106 24.18 3.65 16.04
N GLN A 107 25.33 3.38 16.64
CA GLN A 107 25.68 2.01 17.04
C GLN A 107 24.71 1.53 18.13
N PRO A 108 24.18 0.29 18.07
CA PRO A 108 23.35 -0.22 19.14
C PRO A 108 24.09 -0.25 20.49
N ASP A 109 23.45 0.25 21.54
CA ASP A 109 24.05 0.37 22.88
C ASP A 109 24.52 -0.98 23.44
N ASN A 110 23.79 -2.05 23.10
CA ASN A 110 24.09 -3.43 23.50
C ASN A 110 25.01 -4.18 22.52
N LEU A 111 25.75 -3.50 21.63
CA LEU A 111 26.69 -4.19 20.72
C LEU A 111 27.75 -4.99 21.51
N ASN A 112 28.24 -4.44 22.64
CA ASN A 112 29.22 -5.08 23.52
C ASN A 112 30.49 -5.55 22.79
N GLY A 113 30.97 -4.78 21.81
CA GLY A 113 32.16 -5.10 21.02
C GLY A 113 32.01 -6.24 20.01
N ARG A 114 30.80 -6.79 19.83
CA ARG A 114 30.52 -7.83 18.84
C ARG A 114 30.58 -7.29 17.41
N THR A 115 30.87 -8.18 16.46
CA THR A 115 30.68 -7.89 15.02
C THR A 115 29.20 -7.66 14.73
N ALA A 116 28.86 -7.01 13.62
CA ALA A 116 27.47 -6.82 13.24
C ALA A 116 26.77 -8.16 12.98
N CYS A 117 27.49 -9.14 12.41
CA CYS A 117 26.99 -10.49 12.18
C CYS A 117 26.69 -11.23 13.49
N ASP A 118 27.61 -11.20 14.46
CA ASP A 118 27.39 -11.86 15.75
C ASP A 118 26.32 -11.14 16.58
N TYR A 119 26.23 -9.81 16.45
CA TYR A 119 25.15 -9.05 17.03
C TYR A 119 23.79 -9.46 16.44
N MET A 120 23.65 -9.53 15.11
CA MET A 120 22.42 -10.01 14.47
C MET A 120 22.04 -11.43 14.91
N LYS A 121 23.01 -12.35 15.03
CA LYS A 121 22.74 -13.71 15.54
C LYS A 121 22.19 -13.67 16.97
N SER A 122 22.75 -12.82 17.82
CA SER A 122 22.29 -12.69 19.21
C SER A 122 20.93 -12.00 19.33
N LEU A 123 20.60 -11.06 18.42
CA LEU A 123 19.27 -10.44 18.39
C LEU A 123 18.17 -11.46 18.10
N VAL A 124 18.47 -12.56 17.41
CA VAL A 124 17.49 -13.64 17.22
C VAL A 124 17.20 -14.39 18.52
N GLU A 125 18.11 -14.35 19.48
CA GLU A 125 17.99 -15.00 20.78
C GLU A 125 17.33 -14.09 21.82
N ASP A 126 17.58 -12.78 21.73
CA ASP A 126 16.98 -11.75 22.58
C ASP A 126 16.51 -10.58 21.71
N TRP A 127 15.33 -10.75 21.10
CA TRP A 127 14.83 -9.83 20.09
C TRP A 127 14.38 -8.51 20.71
N VAL A 128 15.27 -7.53 20.60
CA VAL A 128 14.96 -6.11 20.81
C VAL A 128 14.96 -5.45 19.44
N ARG A 129 13.80 -4.92 19.02
CA ARG A 129 13.67 -4.23 17.74
C ARG A 129 14.61 -3.00 17.71
N PRO A 130 15.55 -2.93 16.76
CA PRO A 130 16.42 -1.75 16.64
C PRO A 130 15.62 -0.52 16.18
N THR A 131 16.00 0.66 16.70
CA THR A 131 15.55 1.95 16.16
C THR A 131 15.99 2.12 14.70
N LEU A 132 15.40 3.03 13.92
CA LEU A 132 15.82 3.25 12.53
C LEU A 132 17.33 3.59 12.42
N PRO A 133 17.92 4.52 13.23
CA PRO A 133 19.36 4.76 13.20
C PRO A 133 20.20 3.51 13.52
N SER A 134 19.79 2.71 14.51
CA SER A 134 20.49 1.47 14.87
C SER A 134 20.38 0.40 13.79
N HIS A 135 19.20 0.24 13.21
CA HIS A 135 18.93 -0.66 12.09
C HIS A 135 19.83 -0.36 10.89
N LEU A 136 19.90 0.91 10.48
CA LEU A 136 20.73 1.35 9.37
C LEU A 136 22.23 1.20 9.65
N TRP A 137 22.64 1.41 10.91
CA TRP A 137 24.01 1.11 11.33
C TRP A 137 24.33 -0.37 11.15
N ILE A 138 23.47 -1.27 11.67
CA ILE A 138 23.65 -2.72 11.59
C ILE A 138 23.75 -3.16 10.13
N LEU A 139 22.83 -2.71 9.26
CA LEU A 139 22.86 -3.02 7.83
C LEU A 139 24.18 -2.56 7.19
N SER A 140 24.61 -1.32 7.42
CA SER A 140 25.85 -0.78 6.83
C SER A 140 27.09 -1.61 7.19
N LYS A 141 27.20 -2.04 8.46
CA LYS A 141 28.31 -2.85 8.94
C LYS A 141 28.25 -4.28 8.41
N MET A 142 27.05 -4.87 8.37
CA MET A 142 26.84 -6.21 7.81
C MET A 142 27.24 -6.31 6.34
N TYR A 143 26.92 -5.29 5.54
CA TYR A 143 27.30 -5.29 4.12
C TYR A 143 28.80 -5.19 3.93
N MET A 144 29.50 -4.42 4.76
CA MET A 144 30.96 -4.33 4.73
C MET A 144 31.61 -5.66 5.14
N GLU A 145 31.14 -6.29 6.23
CA GLU A 145 31.62 -7.61 6.66
C GLU A 145 31.40 -8.66 5.56
N CYS A 146 30.25 -8.63 4.87
CA CYS A 146 29.96 -9.55 3.76
C CYS A 146 30.93 -9.35 2.57
N ALA A 147 31.24 -8.09 2.23
CA ALA A 147 32.21 -7.76 1.18
C ALA A 147 33.65 -8.16 1.55
N ASP A 148 34.02 -8.09 2.84
CA ASP A 148 35.32 -8.55 3.35
C ASP A 148 35.43 -10.08 3.31
N VAL A 149 34.40 -10.80 3.76
CA VAL A 149 34.39 -12.27 3.80
C VAL A 149 34.51 -12.87 2.40
N LYS A 150 33.84 -12.30 1.39
CA LYS A 150 34.03 -12.79 0.03
C LYS A 150 35.49 -12.63 -0.45
N ARG A 151 36.16 -11.54 -0.07
CA ARG A 151 37.56 -11.33 -0.42
C ARG A 151 38.50 -12.32 0.27
N ALA A 152 38.13 -12.81 1.46
CA ALA A 152 38.96 -13.71 2.26
C ALA A 152 38.66 -15.21 2.07
N GLU A 153 37.39 -15.63 2.08
CA GLU A 153 36.97 -17.02 2.30
C GLU A 153 36.25 -17.68 1.10
N GLY A 154 35.88 -16.91 0.08
CA GLY A 154 35.17 -17.43 -1.10
C GLY A 154 33.68 -17.72 -0.86
N PRO A 155 33.03 -18.55 -1.71
CA PRO A 155 31.57 -18.75 -1.72
C PRO A 155 30.93 -19.28 -0.41
N PRO A 156 31.55 -20.20 0.36
CA PRO A 156 30.92 -20.76 1.57
C PRO A 156 30.62 -19.71 2.65
N GLY A 157 31.53 -18.75 2.86
CA GLY A 157 31.35 -17.68 3.86
C GLY A 157 30.10 -16.84 3.59
N VAL A 158 29.83 -16.53 2.32
CA VAL A 158 28.66 -15.73 1.88
C VAL A 158 27.33 -16.37 2.30
N THR A 159 27.26 -17.70 2.35
CA THR A 159 26.01 -18.41 2.71
C THR A 159 25.58 -18.16 4.16
N ASN A 160 26.54 -18.08 5.10
CA ASN A 160 26.25 -17.81 6.51
C ASN A 160 25.76 -16.37 6.72
N PHE A 161 26.37 -15.40 6.04
CA PHE A 161 25.93 -13.99 6.08
C PHE A 161 24.52 -13.83 5.50
N SER A 162 24.27 -14.47 4.36
CA SER A 162 22.95 -14.48 3.73
C SER A 162 21.88 -15.01 4.68
N ALA A 163 22.14 -16.14 5.34
CA ALA A 163 21.22 -16.70 6.31
C ALA A 163 20.93 -15.74 7.48
N CYS A 164 21.95 -15.06 8.02
CA CYS A 164 21.76 -14.09 9.11
C CYS A 164 20.94 -12.88 8.66
N LEU A 165 21.24 -12.31 7.50
CA LEU A 165 20.53 -11.13 6.99
C LEU A 165 19.07 -11.46 6.62
N PHE A 166 18.79 -12.65 6.09
CA PHE A 166 17.41 -13.08 5.85
C PHE A 166 16.62 -13.27 7.15
N ARG A 167 17.21 -13.83 8.22
CA ARG A 167 16.57 -13.89 9.55
C ARG A 167 16.28 -12.49 10.06
N TYR A 168 17.28 -11.63 10.05
CA TYR A 168 17.12 -10.26 10.53
C TYR A 168 16.01 -9.51 9.77
N THR A 169 16.00 -9.64 8.43
CA THR A 169 14.97 -9.02 7.59
C THR A 169 13.58 -9.59 7.87
N ALA A 170 13.46 -10.90 8.05
CA ALA A 170 12.19 -11.52 8.45
C ALA A 170 11.71 -10.96 9.81
N ALA A 171 12.61 -10.76 10.78
CA ALA A 171 12.26 -10.21 12.09
C ALA A 171 11.91 -8.72 12.04
N MET A 172 12.54 -7.94 11.15
CA MET A 172 12.20 -6.53 10.96
C MET A 172 10.87 -6.35 10.23
N SER A 173 10.57 -7.20 9.24
CA SER A 173 9.47 -7.00 8.30
C SER A 173 8.30 -7.99 8.43
N TYR A 174 8.26 -8.86 9.45
CA TYR A 174 7.21 -9.89 9.55
C TYR A 174 5.79 -9.32 9.55
N GLU A 175 5.53 -8.19 10.22
CA GLU A 175 4.19 -7.55 10.20
C GLU A 175 3.81 -7.08 8.79
N LYS A 176 4.77 -6.52 8.05
CA LYS A 176 4.55 -6.09 6.67
C LYS A 176 4.30 -7.27 5.75
N ILE A 177 5.07 -8.35 5.89
CA ILE A 177 4.88 -9.59 5.12
C ILE A 177 3.53 -10.23 5.48
N LYS A 178 3.18 -10.28 6.78
CA LYS A 178 1.91 -10.80 7.30
C LYS A 178 0.74 -10.03 6.70
N ARG A 179 0.77 -8.71 6.78
CA ARG A 179 -0.23 -7.84 6.17
C ARG A 179 -0.37 -8.13 4.68
N ARG A 180 0.73 -8.21 3.92
CA ARG A 180 0.67 -8.52 2.48
C ARG A 180 0.06 -9.88 2.16
N LEU A 181 0.35 -10.86 3.01
CA LEU A 181 -0.16 -12.21 2.86
C LEU A 181 -1.67 -12.31 3.17
N PHE A 182 -2.14 -11.62 4.22
CA PHE A 182 -3.52 -11.76 4.73
C PHE A 182 -4.48 -10.63 4.33
N SER A 183 -4.00 -9.42 4.02
CA SER A 183 -4.88 -8.32 3.55
C SER A 183 -5.56 -8.61 2.21
N ASN A 184 -5.09 -9.62 1.47
CA ASN A 184 -5.74 -10.10 0.27
C ASN A 184 -5.90 -11.63 0.31
N GLU A 185 -6.57 -12.13 1.35
CA GLU A 185 -6.98 -13.55 1.47
C GLU A 185 -7.63 -14.09 0.19
N GLN A 186 -8.28 -13.23 -0.60
CA GLN A 186 -8.85 -13.57 -1.91
C GLN A 186 -7.84 -14.24 -2.87
N PHE A 187 -6.57 -13.84 -2.90
CA PHE A 187 -5.57 -14.51 -3.75
C PHE A 187 -5.31 -15.94 -3.26
N ILE A 188 -5.19 -16.13 -1.94
CA ILE A 188 -4.96 -17.44 -1.34
C ILE A 188 -6.19 -18.33 -1.52
N ASP A 189 -7.39 -17.80 -1.30
CA ASP A 189 -8.63 -18.54 -1.43
C ASP A 189 -8.94 -18.88 -2.89
N SER A 190 -8.64 -17.98 -3.83
CA SER A 190 -8.70 -18.26 -5.26
C SER A 190 -7.76 -19.41 -5.64
N LEU A 191 -6.52 -19.42 -5.15
CA LEU A 191 -5.60 -20.54 -5.33
C LEU A 191 -6.13 -21.83 -4.69
N ARG A 192 -6.64 -21.78 -3.45
CA ARG A 192 -7.22 -22.95 -2.74
C ARG A 192 -8.45 -23.52 -3.43
N SER A 193 -9.22 -22.69 -4.13
CA SER A 193 -10.41 -23.13 -4.88
C SER A 193 -10.07 -24.04 -6.07
N VAL A 194 -8.81 -24.00 -6.55
CA VAL A 194 -8.33 -24.84 -7.65
C VAL A 194 -8.02 -26.25 -7.13
N THR A 195 -9.05 -27.09 -7.10
CA THR A 195 -8.91 -28.50 -6.69
C THR A 195 -8.28 -29.40 -7.76
N HIS A 196 -8.35 -28.99 -9.02
CA HIS A 196 -7.86 -29.75 -10.18
C HIS A 196 -7.04 -28.84 -11.10
N VAL A 197 -5.74 -29.11 -11.21
CA VAL A 197 -4.83 -28.38 -12.09
C VAL A 197 -4.87 -28.99 -13.49
N PRO A 198 -5.14 -28.22 -14.56
CA PRO A 198 -5.13 -28.73 -15.92
C PRO A 198 -3.75 -29.26 -16.32
N ILE A 199 -3.72 -30.38 -17.06
CA ILE A 199 -2.48 -30.96 -17.57
C ILE A 199 -1.86 -30.00 -18.63
N PRO A 200 -0.61 -29.52 -18.43
CA PRO A 200 0.01 -28.54 -19.32
C PRO A 200 0.03 -28.93 -20.80
N SER A 201 0.37 -30.19 -21.14
CA SER A 201 0.41 -30.65 -22.54
C SER A 201 -0.93 -30.57 -23.27
N LYS A 202 -2.05 -30.58 -22.52
CA LYS A 202 -3.41 -30.48 -23.05
C LYS A 202 -3.92 -29.03 -23.10
N SER A 203 -3.22 -28.11 -22.42
CA SER A 203 -3.59 -26.70 -22.37
C SER A 203 -3.12 -25.99 -23.64
N ARG A 204 -4.07 -25.71 -24.55
CA ARG A 204 -3.79 -24.98 -25.81
C ARG A 204 -3.12 -23.62 -25.60
N GLN A 205 -3.28 -23.04 -24.41
CA GLN A 205 -2.78 -21.70 -24.11
C GLN A 205 -1.25 -21.68 -23.84
N ILE A 206 -0.65 -22.79 -23.39
CA ILE A 206 0.76 -22.86 -22.98
C ILE A 206 1.74 -22.68 -24.15
N LEU A 207 1.35 -23.08 -25.36
CA LEU A 207 2.23 -23.04 -26.54
C LEU A 207 2.59 -21.62 -27.01
N GLN A 208 1.91 -20.58 -26.50
CA GLN A 208 2.15 -19.18 -26.87
C GLN A 208 2.99 -18.39 -25.86
N TRP A 209 3.40 -18.99 -24.73
CA TRP A 209 3.89 -18.25 -23.56
C TRP A 209 5.43 -18.19 -23.41
N THR A 210 6.17 -18.55 -24.45
CA THR A 210 7.65 -18.47 -24.51
C THR A 210 8.15 -17.16 -25.13
N THR A 211 7.37 -16.08 -25.09
CA THR A 211 7.74 -14.79 -25.68
C THR A 211 8.66 -13.94 -24.80
N GLY A 212 9.13 -14.46 -23.66
CA GLY A 212 10.11 -13.78 -22.82
C GLY A 212 11.44 -13.60 -23.54
N SER A 213 12.22 -12.61 -23.14
CA SER A 213 13.60 -12.51 -23.61
C SER A 213 14.37 -13.77 -23.17
N ALA A 214 15.31 -14.26 -23.97
CA ALA A 214 16.11 -15.44 -23.61
C ALA A 214 16.87 -15.27 -22.28
N THR A 215 17.15 -14.01 -21.89
CA THR A 215 17.79 -13.68 -20.62
C THR A 215 16.86 -13.88 -19.43
N ASP A 216 15.60 -13.47 -19.54
CA ASP A 216 14.61 -13.63 -18.45
C ASP A 216 14.33 -15.12 -18.22
N ASP A 217 14.14 -15.89 -19.29
CA ASP A 217 13.92 -17.33 -19.21
C ASP A 217 15.07 -18.07 -18.49
N ASN A 218 16.33 -17.61 -18.66
CA ASN A 218 17.50 -18.19 -17.98
C ASN A 218 17.51 -17.86 -16.49
N GLU A 219 17.21 -16.62 -16.10
CA GLU A 219 17.13 -16.22 -14.69
C GLU A 219 15.97 -16.95 -13.99
N GLU A 220 14.81 -17.03 -14.64
CA GLU A 220 13.65 -17.75 -14.14
C GLU A 220 13.97 -19.26 -13.96
N THR A 221 14.65 -19.87 -14.94
CA THR A 221 15.08 -21.29 -14.85
C THR A 221 16.13 -21.50 -13.75
N SER A 222 17.03 -20.54 -13.52
CA SER A 222 17.98 -20.63 -12.40
C SER A 222 17.26 -20.58 -11.04
N ASN A 223 16.21 -19.77 -10.89
CA ASN A 223 15.44 -19.70 -9.64
C ASN A 223 14.67 -21.00 -9.38
N ASP A 224 14.12 -21.59 -10.44
CA ASP A 224 13.56 -22.93 -10.45
C ASP A 224 14.61 -23.96 -9.96
N PHE A 225 15.85 -23.89 -10.47
CA PHE A 225 16.95 -24.78 -10.06
C PHE A 225 17.23 -24.68 -8.57
N ASP A 226 17.34 -23.45 -8.09
CA ASP A 226 17.66 -23.15 -6.70
C ASP A 226 16.51 -23.57 -5.77
N LEU A 227 15.24 -23.50 -6.19
CA LEU A 227 14.11 -24.04 -5.44
C LEU A 227 14.24 -25.57 -5.25
N LEU A 228 14.49 -26.31 -6.33
CA LEU A 228 14.61 -27.77 -6.24
C LEU A 228 15.85 -28.18 -5.44
N GLY A 229 17.01 -27.62 -5.78
CA GLY A 229 18.29 -28.00 -5.19
C GLY A 229 18.43 -27.58 -3.73
N THR A 230 17.92 -26.40 -3.37
CA THR A 230 18.13 -25.83 -2.02
C THR A 230 17.00 -26.14 -1.06
N PHE A 231 15.76 -26.33 -1.53
CA PHE A 231 14.61 -26.52 -0.66
C PHE A 231 14.01 -27.91 -0.76
N VAL A 232 13.68 -28.38 -1.97
CA VAL A 232 13.01 -29.69 -2.14
C VAL A 232 13.88 -30.84 -1.63
N ILE A 233 15.18 -30.85 -1.91
CA ILE A 233 16.11 -31.87 -1.38
C ILE A 233 16.13 -31.86 0.16
N ILE A 234 16.23 -30.66 0.77
CA ILE A 234 16.26 -30.53 2.24
C ILE A 234 14.94 -31.01 2.88
N THR A 235 13.81 -30.82 2.21
CA THR A 235 12.50 -31.25 2.72
C THR A 235 12.33 -32.76 2.74
N GLU A 236 12.99 -33.48 1.83
CA GLU A 236 13.00 -34.94 1.86
C GLU A 236 13.80 -35.48 3.05
N GLU A 237 14.97 -34.91 3.32
CA GLU A 237 15.80 -35.27 4.47
C GLU A 237 15.12 -34.94 5.81
N ARG A 238 14.20 -33.97 5.80
CA ARG A 238 13.48 -33.47 6.97
C ARG A 238 11.98 -33.55 6.76
N THR A 239 11.44 -34.76 6.91
CA THR A 239 10.02 -35.11 6.71
C THR A 239 8.99 -34.23 7.45
N GLN A 240 9.41 -33.36 8.37
CA GLN A 240 8.54 -32.43 9.11
C GLN A 240 8.38 -31.05 8.45
N LEU A 241 9.15 -30.74 7.38
CA LEU A 241 9.14 -29.41 6.77
C LEU A 241 7.92 -29.16 5.86
N ILE A 242 7.38 -30.20 5.22
CA ILE A 242 6.18 -30.13 4.38
C ILE A 242 5.41 -31.44 4.56
N ASP A 243 4.12 -31.37 4.88
CA ASP A 243 3.28 -32.57 5.05
C ASP A 243 2.72 -33.09 3.71
N THR A 244 2.85 -32.28 2.67
CA THR A 244 2.36 -32.55 1.32
C THR A 244 3.32 -33.47 0.57
N PRO A 245 2.87 -34.63 0.08
CA PRO A 245 3.70 -35.52 -0.72
C PRO A 245 4.00 -34.89 -2.08
N ILE A 246 5.28 -34.78 -2.43
CA ILE A 246 5.76 -34.24 -3.72
C ILE A 246 6.80 -35.17 -4.39
N PRO A 247 6.48 -36.46 -4.60
CA PRO A 247 7.44 -37.47 -5.05
C PRO A 247 8.04 -37.18 -6.43
N ASN A 248 7.30 -36.62 -7.39
CA ASN A 248 7.81 -36.31 -8.71
C ASN A 248 8.76 -35.10 -8.67
N LEU A 249 8.46 -34.07 -7.89
CA LEU A 249 9.38 -32.93 -7.68
C LEU A 249 10.66 -33.37 -6.95
N VAL A 250 10.56 -34.26 -5.96
CA VAL A 250 11.73 -34.85 -5.28
C VAL A 250 12.57 -35.67 -6.25
N LYS A 251 11.92 -36.52 -7.07
CA LYS A 251 12.61 -37.27 -8.12
C LYS A 251 13.30 -36.34 -9.10
N LEU A 252 12.65 -35.25 -9.51
CA LEU A 252 13.25 -34.25 -10.39
C LEU A 252 14.45 -33.56 -9.73
N ALA A 253 14.33 -33.18 -8.45
CA ALA A 253 15.39 -32.55 -7.68
C ALA A 253 16.65 -33.45 -7.56
N LYS A 254 16.48 -34.75 -7.34
CA LYS A 254 17.58 -35.73 -7.31
C LYS A 254 18.28 -35.93 -8.65
N ASN A 255 17.54 -35.76 -9.73
CA ASN A 255 18.04 -35.90 -11.09
C ASN A 255 18.39 -34.55 -11.72
N LEU A 256 18.59 -33.50 -10.90
CA LEU A 256 18.97 -32.20 -11.42
C LEU A 256 20.29 -32.31 -12.21
N PRO A 257 20.34 -31.71 -13.41
CA PRO A 257 21.54 -31.67 -14.19
C PRO A 257 22.64 -30.90 -13.46
N GLN A 258 23.91 -31.27 -13.72
CA GLN A 258 25.06 -30.59 -13.10
C GLN A 258 25.17 -29.12 -13.53
N SER A 259 24.59 -28.75 -14.68
CA SER A 259 24.62 -27.39 -15.22
C SER A 259 23.24 -26.74 -15.11
N LYS A 260 23.20 -25.51 -14.59
CA LYS A 260 21.99 -24.67 -14.53
C LYS A 260 21.43 -24.31 -15.92
N ASN A 261 22.22 -24.46 -16.99
CA ASN A 261 21.84 -24.02 -18.34
C ASN A 261 21.05 -25.05 -19.15
N SER A 262 20.76 -26.24 -18.60
CA SER A 262 19.94 -27.23 -19.30
C SER A 262 18.46 -26.82 -19.31
N SER A 263 17.77 -27.10 -20.42
CA SER A 263 16.34 -26.82 -20.61
C SER A 263 15.41 -27.80 -19.86
N TYR A 264 15.64 -28.04 -18.57
CA TYR A 264 14.72 -28.85 -17.78
C TYR A 264 13.49 -28.02 -17.41
N LYS A 265 12.35 -28.69 -17.25
CA LYS A 265 11.08 -28.05 -16.90
C LYS A 265 10.64 -28.58 -15.54
N ILE A 266 10.46 -27.69 -14.58
CA ILE A 266 9.89 -28.06 -13.27
C ILE A 266 8.41 -28.34 -13.39
N TYR A 267 7.71 -27.59 -14.24
CA TYR A 267 6.27 -27.65 -14.39
C TYR A 267 5.89 -28.39 -15.67
N ASP A 268 5.45 -29.64 -15.51
CA ASP A 268 5.00 -30.53 -16.59
C ASP A 268 3.74 -31.31 -16.18
N ASP A 269 3.37 -32.31 -16.99
CA ASP A 269 2.18 -33.13 -16.78
C ASP A 269 2.23 -33.91 -15.45
N ASP A 270 3.42 -34.32 -15.02
CA ASP A 270 3.63 -35.18 -13.84
C ASP A 270 3.80 -34.34 -12.55
N THR A 271 4.29 -33.10 -12.67
CA THR A 271 4.61 -32.25 -11.53
C THR A 271 3.61 -31.12 -11.28
N CYS A 272 2.70 -30.83 -12.22
CA CYS A 272 1.85 -29.63 -12.14
C CYS A 272 0.97 -29.56 -10.88
N MET A 273 0.43 -30.70 -10.44
CA MET A 273 -0.38 -30.78 -9.23
C MET A 273 0.50 -30.70 -7.96
N GLU A 274 1.63 -31.40 -7.93
CA GLU A 274 2.58 -31.34 -6.81
C GLU A 274 3.10 -29.92 -6.60
N PHE A 275 3.39 -29.20 -7.69
CA PHE A 275 3.82 -27.81 -7.64
C PHE A 275 2.75 -26.89 -7.04
N HIS A 276 1.49 -27.08 -7.42
CA HIS A 276 0.37 -26.32 -6.86
C HIS A 276 0.21 -26.58 -5.35
N GLN A 277 0.27 -27.84 -4.93
CA GLN A 277 0.15 -28.20 -3.51
C GLN A 277 1.36 -27.70 -2.71
N LEU A 278 2.57 -27.73 -3.27
CA LEU A 278 3.77 -27.15 -2.68
C LEU A 278 3.58 -25.65 -2.43
N LEU A 279 3.09 -24.89 -3.42
CA LEU A 279 2.80 -23.47 -3.30
C LEU A 279 1.83 -23.19 -2.13
N LEU A 280 0.69 -23.90 -2.08
CA LEU A 280 -0.29 -23.73 -1.00
C LEU A 280 0.30 -24.06 0.38
N SER A 281 1.10 -25.12 0.46
CA SER A 281 1.77 -25.55 1.70
C SER A 281 2.78 -24.51 2.19
N LEU A 282 3.57 -23.94 1.28
CA LEU A 282 4.51 -22.86 1.57
C LEU A 282 3.81 -21.60 2.08
N LEU A 283 2.74 -21.17 1.41
CA LEU A 283 1.94 -20.00 1.83
C LEU A 283 1.35 -20.19 3.22
N ALA A 284 0.73 -21.36 3.47
CA ALA A 284 0.14 -21.67 4.77
C ALA A 284 1.20 -21.73 5.89
N ARG A 285 2.37 -22.31 5.62
CA ARG A 285 3.46 -22.43 6.60
C ARG A 285 4.14 -21.10 6.88
N LEU A 286 4.32 -20.25 5.86
CA LEU A 286 4.78 -18.88 6.06
C LEU A 286 3.76 -18.10 6.92
N GLY A 287 2.48 -18.15 6.57
CA GLY A 287 1.41 -17.49 7.34
C GLY A 287 1.43 -17.87 8.81
N LYS A 288 1.49 -19.17 9.11
CA LYS A 288 1.59 -19.68 10.48
C LYS A 288 2.87 -19.23 11.21
N ALA A 289 3.99 -19.13 10.50
CA ALA A 289 5.23 -18.62 11.10
C ALA A 289 5.12 -17.13 11.44
N LEU A 290 4.50 -16.33 10.57
CA LEU A 290 4.29 -14.89 10.78
C LEU A 290 3.26 -14.62 11.89
N GLU A 291 2.18 -15.38 11.97
CA GLU A 291 1.22 -15.32 13.07
C GLU A 291 1.89 -15.56 14.41
N ARG A 292 2.72 -16.61 14.51
CA ARG A 292 3.50 -16.88 15.71
C ARG A 292 4.42 -15.71 16.06
N LEU A 293 5.14 -15.15 15.09
CA LEU A 293 5.97 -13.96 15.33
C LEU A 293 5.18 -12.77 15.86
N SER A 294 3.90 -12.61 15.49
CA SER A 294 3.04 -11.52 15.96
C SER A 294 2.37 -11.73 17.32
N VAL A 295 2.19 -12.99 17.75
CA VAL A 295 1.48 -13.33 19.01
C VAL A 295 2.46 -13.58 20.15
N LEU A 296 3.76 -13.73 19.87
CA LEU A 296 4.76 -13.92 20.89
C LEU A 296 4.83 -12.68 21.80
N ASP A 297 4.22 -12.81 22.97
CA ASP A 297 4.22 -11.82 24.05
C ASP A 297 5.42 -12.06 24.99
N ALA A 298 5.92 -10.99 25.59
CA ALA A 298 7.09 -11.01 26.45
C ALA A 298 6.84 -11.66 27.84
N GLU A 299 5.63 -12.15 28.12
CA GLU A 299 5.24 -12.68 29.43
C GLU A 299 6.00 -13.95 29.86
N HIS A 300 6.59 -14.72 28.93
CA HIS A 300 7.34 -15.95 29.23
C HIS A 300 8.72 -15.98 28.52
N PRO A 301 9.76 -15.32 29.08
CA PRO A 301 11.02 -15.04 28.37
C PRO A 301 11.81 -16.26 27.88
N GLU A 302 11.84 -17.35 28.65
CA GLU A 302 12.65 -18.53 28.30
C GLU A 302 12.07 -19.30 27.10
N ASP A 303 10.76 -19.52 27.09
CA ASP A 303 10.06 -20.15 25.96
C ASP A 303 9.95 -19.21 24.75
N TYR A 304 9.89 -17.90 25.00
CA TYR A 304 9.81 -16.87 23.97
C TYR A 304 11.00 -16.96 23.01
N SER A 305 12.23 -16.97 23.53
CA SER A 305 13.44 -16.97 22.68
C SER A 305 13.48 -18.18 21.74
N ILE A 306 13.18 -19.37 22.27
CA ILE A 306 13.19 -20.62 21.50
C ILE A 306 12.09 -20.60 20.43
N GLN A 307 10.88 -20.18 20.79
CA GLN A 307 9.75 -20.13 19.86
C GLN A 307 9.92 -19.03 18.80
N PHE A 308 10.48 -17.89 19.18
CA PHE A 308 10.80 -16.77 18.28
C PHE A 308 11.83 -17.20 17.25
N LYS A 309 12.98 -17.73 17.70
CA LYS A 309 14.04 -18.25 16.83
C LYS A 309 13.53 -19.31 15.86
N LYS A 310 12.73 -20.26 16.36
CA LYS A 310 12.10 -21.30 15.52
C LYS A 310 11.13 -20.73 14.50
N SER A 311 10.29 -19.76 14.90
CA SER A 311 9.33 -19.12 14.00
C SER A 311 10.05 -18.26 12.95
N LEU A 312 11.17 -17.63 13.32
CA LEU A 312 12.00 -16.86 12.42
C LEU A 312 12.74 -17.74 11.40
N ASP A 313 13.30 -18.86 11.84
CA ASP A 313 13.92 -19.85 10.96
C ASP A 313 12.92 -20.39 9.94
N ASN A 314 11.69 -20.65 10.37
CA ASN A 314 10.59 -21.04 9.50
C ASN A 314 10.23 -19.92 8.51
N ALA A 315 10.01 -18.69 8.99
CA ALA A 315 9.68 -17.55 8.15
C ALA A 315 10.75 -17.29 7.09
N ARG A 316 12.04 -17.35 7.47
CA ARG A 316 13.17 -17.28 6.55
C ARG A 316 13.09 -18.38 5.49
N MET A 317 12.95 -19.62 5.92
CA MET A 317 13.03 -20.77 5.03
C MET A 317 11.87 -20.78 4.03
N TYR A 318 10.63 -20.62 4.49
CA TYR A 318 9.45 -20.59 3.62
C TYR A 318 9.39 -19.31 2.78
N GLY A 319 9.79 -18.16 3.34
CA GLY A 319 9.89 -16.90 2.60
C GLY A 319 10.90 -16.97 1.47
N TYR A 320 12.07 -17.58 1.71
CA TYR A 320 13.09 -17.79 0.67
C TYR A 320 12.64 -18.81 -0.39
N ALA A 321 11.95 -19.89 0.00
CA ALA A 321 11.37 -20.84 -0.96
C ALA A 321 10.32 -20.15 -1.85
N LEU A 322 9.44 -19.33 -1.27
CA LEU A 322 8.46 -18.54 -2.01
C LEU A 322 9.12 -17.47 -2.89
N LEU A 323 10.25 -16.87 -2.47
CA LEU A 323 11.04 -15.97 -3.31
C LEU A 323 11.50 -16.70 -4.58
N ARG A 324 12.16 -17.86 -4.43
CA ARG A 324 12.61 -18.68 -5.58
C ARG A 324 11.46 -19.06 -6.48
N LEU A 325 10.34 -19.49 -5.91
CA LEU A 325 9.12 -19.82 -6.65
C LEU A 325 8.58 -18.60 -7.41
N SER A 326 8.49 -17.43 -6.78
CA SER A 326 7.93 -16.20 -7.38
C SER A 326 8.75 -15.63 -8.54
N LYS A 327 10.05 -15.93 -8.56
CA LYS A 327 10.98 -15.62 -9.65
C LYS A 327 11.12 -16.77 -10.64
N GLY A 328 10.57 -17.93 -10.34
CA GLY A 328 10.69 -19.14 -11.13
C GLY A 328 9.76 -19.16 -12.34
N ARG A 329 10.22 -19.81 -13.41
CA ARG A 329 9.43 -19.97 -14.65
C ARG A 329 8.21 -20.83 -14.38
N ALA A 330 8.37 -21.86 -13.56
CA ALA A 330 7.31 -22.78 -13.17
C ALA A 330 6.08 -22.07 -12.60
N PHE A 331 6.29 -21.06 -11.75
CA PHE A 331 5.18 -20.32 -11.13
C PHE A 331 4.41 -19.47 -12.13
N ARG A 332 5.11 -18.75 -13.01
CA ARG A 332 4.47 -17.96 -14.07
C ARG A 332 3.62 -18.87 -14.98
N VAL A 333 4.19 -19.98 -15.45
CA VAL A 333 3.46 -20.96 -16.29
C VAL A 333 2.28 -21.57 -15.52
N HIS A 334 2.45 -21.86 -14.23
CA HIS A 334 1.38 -22.38 -13.37
C HIS A 334 0.20 -21.42 -13.28
N ILE A 335 0.43 -20.15 -12.89
CA ILE A 335 -0.63 -19.14 -12.77
C ILE A 335 -1.34 -18.93 -14.10
N GLN A 336 -0.61 -18.91 -15.21
CA GLN A 336 -1.22 -18.81 -16.54
C GLN A 336 -2.10 -20.03 -16.86
N ASN A 337 -1.63 -21.24 -16.56
CA ASN A 337 -2.38 -22.48 -16.80
C ASN A 337 -3.70 -22.55 -16.01
N ILE A 338 -3.70 -22.08 -14.76
CA ILE A 338 -4.91 -22.05 -13.91
C ILE A 338 -5.69 -20.73 -13.98
N GLY A 339 -5.25 -19.76 -14.79
CA GLY A 339 -5.78 -18.39 -14.76
C GLY A 339 -7.28 -18.28 -15.04
N HIS A 340 -7.85 -19.18 -15.84
CA HIS A 340 -9.30 -19.23 -16.08
C HIS A 340 -10.09 -19.72 -14.86
N LEU A 341 -9.48 -20.53 -13.99
CA LEU A 341 -10.09 -21.00 -12.75
C LEU A 341 -10.05 -19.92 -11.67
N LEU A 342 -9.01 -19.09 -11.65
CA LEU A 342 -8.85 -17.99 -10.71
C LEU A 342 -9.88 -16.85 -10.92
N LYS A 343 -10.33 -16.64 -12.17
CA LYS A 343 -11.24 -15.54 -12.54
C LYS A 343 -12.66 -15.67 -11.97
N HIS A 344 -13.14 -16.89 -11.75
CA HIS A 344 -14.51 -17.10 -11.30
C HIS A 344 -14.75 -16.60 -9.86
N TYR A 345 -13.73 -16.65 -9.01
CA TYR A 345 -13.83 -16.24 -7.60
C TYR A 345 -14.07 -14.74 -7.44
N HIS A 346 -13.40 -13.90 -8.24
CA HIS A 346 -13.54 -12.44 -8.13
C HIS A 346 -14.90 -11.93 -8.61
N LEU A 347 -15.57 -12.63 -9.53
CA LEU A 347 -16.88 -12.21 -10.04
C LEU A 347 -18.00 -12.55 -9.06
N THR A 348 -17.90 -13.68 -8.35
CA THR A 348 -18.94 -14.12 -7.41
C THR A 348 -18.96 -13.33 -6.11
N ASN A 349 -17.82 -12.75 -5.69
CA ASN A 349 -17.70 -12.02 -4.41
C ASN A 349 -17.86 -10.49 -4.51
N LYS A 350 -18.09 -9.93 -5.71
CA LYS A 350 -18.32 -8.47 -5.88
C LYS A 350 -19.55 -7.93 -5.13
N GLY A 351 -20.45 -8.80 -4.64
CA GLY A 351 -21.62 -8.41 -3.85
C GLY A 351 -21.38 -8.26 -2.34
N VAL A 352 -20.21 -8.66 -1.83
CA VAL A 352 -19.86 -8.56 -0.41
C VAL A 352 -18.70 -7.57 -0.28
N THR A 353 -19.00 -6.28 -0.37
CA THR A 353 -18.08 -5.26 0.15
C THR A 353 -17.91 -5.55 1.63
N THR A 354 -16.68 -5.88 2.05
CA THR A 354 -16.34 -5.99 3.46
C THR A 354 -16.83 -4.73 4.18
N PRO A 355 -17.62 -4.86 5.26
CA PRO A 355 -18.13 -3.70 5.96
C PRO A 355 -16.93 -2.91 6.49
N THR A 356 -16.70 -1.71 5.96
CA THR A 356 -15.73 -0.72 6.46
C THR A 356 -16.23 -0.06 7.75
N GLY A 357 -16.91 -0.83 8.61
CA GLY A 357 -17.42 -0.38 9.90
C GLY A 357 -16.35 -0.61 10.95
N GLU A 358 -15.93 0.48 11.58
CA GLU A 358 -14.84 0.61 12.56
C GLU A 358 -13.47 0.75 11.87
N GLU A 359 -12.83 1.92 12.08
CA GLU A 359 -11.48 2.25 11.61
C GLU A 359 -10.47 1.83 12.69
N PRO A 360 -9.94 0.59 12.70
CA PRO A 360 -8.69 0.33 13.39
C PRO A 360 -7.59 1.07 12.61
N ASP A 361 -6.90 1.99 13.28
CA ASP A 361 -5.70 2.74 12.87
C ASP A 361 -5.37 2.72 11.36
N LYS A 362 -5.77 3.81 10.69
CA LYS A 362 -5.59 4.11 9.25
C LYS A 362 -4.15 4.04 8.71
N ASP A 363 -3.15 3.79 9.54
CA ASP A 363 -1.74 3.63 9.11
C ASP A 363 -1.45 2.25 8.47
N GLY A 364 -2.51 1.48 8.20
CA GLY A 364 -2.46 0.10 7.75
C GLY A 364 -2.45 -0.14 6.23
N SER A 365 -3.01 0.74 5.39
CA SER A 365 -3.18 0.41 3.96
C SER A 365 -1.84 0.38 3.23
N ASP A 366 -1.46 -0.79 2.73
CA ASP A 366 -0.23 -0.97 1.97
C ASP A 366 -0.52 -0.66 0.50
N GLU A 367 -0.28 0.59 0.12
CA GLU A 367 -0.52 1.17 -1.22
C GLU A 367 0.05 0.30 -2.35
N ASP A 368 1.14 -0.45 -2.11
CA ASP A 368 1.70 -1.36 -3.11
C ASP A 368 0.68 -2.46 -3.49
N LEU A 369 -0.14 -2.97 -2.55
CA LEU A 369 -1.16 -3.98 -2.84
C LEU A 369 -2.29 -3.43 -3.70
N GLU A 370 -2.65 -2.16 -3.53
CA GLU A 370 -3.72 -1.52 -4.30
C GLU A 370 -3.34 -1.37 -5.79
N THR A 371 -2.04 -1.37 -6.10
CA THR A 371 -1.56 -1.38 -7.48
C THR A 371 -1.67 -2.72 -8.17
N ILE A 372 -1.76 -3.79 -7.38
CA ILE A 372 -1.81 -5.15 -7.91
C ILE A 372 -3.24 -5.37 -8.36
N GLN A 373 -3.43 -5.49 -9.66
CA GLN A 373 -4.72 -5.88 -10.21
C GLN A 373 -5.17 -7.17 -9.51
N HIS A 374 -6.44 -7.27 -9.12
CA HIS A 374 -6.97 -8.42 -8.36
C HIS A 374 -6.68 -9.79 -9.00
N THR A 375 -6.28 -9.84 -10.27
CA THR A 375 -5.93 -11.06 -10.99
C THR A 375 -4.42 -11.36 -11.04
N ASP A 376 -3.55 -10.42 -10.69
CA ASP A 376 -2.09 -10.56 -10.79
C ASP A 376 -1.47 -11.28 -9.57
N HIS A 377 -1.63 -12.60 -9.55
CA HIS A 377 -1.08 -13.47 -8.51
C HIS A 377 0.46 -13.47 -8.49
N VAL A 378 1.10 -13.16 -9.63
CA VAL A 378 2.57 -13.11 -9.72
C VAL A 378 3.08 -11.84 -9.06
N GLY A 379 2.51 -10.69 -9.40
CA GLY A 379 2.79 -9.42 -8.74
C GLY A 379 2.54 -9.50 -7.24
N TRP A 380 1.42 -10.10 -6.82
CA TRP A 380 1.09 -10.28 -5.40
C TRP A 380 2.15 -11.07 -4.65
N LEU A 381 2.52 -12.26 -5.14
CA LEU A 381 3.50 -13.08 -4.43
C LEU A 381 4.88 -12.40 -4.38
N ARG A 382 5.30 -11.75 -5.48
CA ARG A 382 6.54 -10.96 -5.53
C ARG A 382 6.53 -9.83 -4.50
N LEU A 383 5.38 -9.18 -4.29
CA LEU A 383 5.25 -8.14 -3.28
C LEU A 383 5.35 -8.68 -1.85
N VAL A 384 4.74 -9.85 -1.57
CA VAL A 384 4.83 -10.54 -0.26
C VAL A 384 6.29 -10.84 0.08
N VAL A 385 7.08 -11.34 -0.87
CA VAL A 385 8.48 -11.73 -0.66
C VAL A 385 9.50 -10.63 -1.01
N ALA A 386 9.05 -9.42 -1.31
CA ALA A 386 9.92 -8.30 -1.69
C ALA A 386 11.04 -7.97 -0.67
N PRO A 387 10.84 -8.11 0.66
CA PRO A 387 11.94 -7.95 1.62
C PRO A 387 13.06 -8.98 1.41
N PHE A 388 12.72 -10.23 1.09
CA PHE A 388 13.71 -11.27 0.79
C PHE A 388 14.42 -11.00 -0.55
N ASP A 389 13.69 -10.55 -1.57
CA ASP A 389 14.28 -10.14 -2.85
C ASP A 389 15.32 -9.01 -2.68
N ALA A 390 15.02 -8.05 -1.80
CA ALA A 390 15.93 -6.96 -1.49
C ALA A 390 17.23 -7.45 -0.82
N VAL A 391 17.13 -8.41 0.12
CA VAL A 391 18.32 -9.06 0.73
C VAL A 391 19.19 -9.69 -0.34
N GLU A 392 18.60 -10.49 -1.23
CA GLU A 392 19.34 -11.15 -2.31
C GLU A 392 20.04 -10.13 -3.22
N THR A 393 19.31 -9.10 -3.64
CA THR A 393 19.84 -8.07 -4.54
C THR A 393 21.04 -7.36 -3.92
N VAL A 394 20.95 -6.96 -2.65
CA VAL A 394 22.07 -6.30 -1.97
C VAL A 394 23.24 -7.25 -1.77
N ILE A 395 23.02 -8.50 -1.35
CA ILE A 395 24.09 -9.50 -1.19
C ILE A 395 24.80 -9.73 -2.52
N MET A 396 24.05 -9.93 -3.61
CA MET A 396 24.63 -10.10 -4.94
C MET A 396 25.48 -8.90 -5.34
N TYR A 397 25.02 -7.68 -5.05
CA TYR A 397 25.78 -6.46 -5.33
C TYR A 397 27.06 -6.37 -4.49
N VAL A 398 26.97 -6.41 -3.16
CA VAL A 398 28.13 -6.19 -2.26
C VAL A 398 29.18 -7.29 -2.38
N THR A 399 28.77 -8.47 -2.84
CA THR A 399 29.70 -9.54 -3.17
C THR A 399 30.21 -9.44 -4.61
N SER A 400 29.55 -8.78 -5.55
CA SER A 400 30.02 -8.73 -6.94
C SER A 400 31.35 -7.98 -7.10
N HIS A 401 32.03 -8.21 -8.23
CA HIS A 401 33.19 -7.41 -8.63
C HIS A 401 32.85 -5.93 -8.89
N ARG A 402 31.56 -5.59 -8.96
CA ARG A 402 31.09 -4.21 -9.13
C ARG A 402 31.08 -3.44 -7.80
N PHE A 403 31.24 -4.12 -6.67
CA PHE A 403 31.41 -3.49 -5.37
C PHE A 403 32.89 -3.24 -5.11
N PHE A 404 33.38 -2.07 -5.52
CA PHE A 404 34.76 -1.63 -5.34
C PHE A 404 34.92 -0.63 -4.18
N HIS A 405 33.88 -0.45 -3.37
CA HIS A 405 33.86 0.51 -2.28
C HIS A 405 34.56 -0.04 -1.04
N THR A 406 35.31 0.81 -0.34
CA THR A 406 36.03 0.42 0.89
C THR A 406 35.22 0.59 2.16
N SER A 407 34.15 1.36 2.09
CA SER A 407 33.22 1.61 3.19
C SER A 407 31.84 1.97 2.65
N ILE A 408 30.83 1.80 3.51
CA ILE A 408 29.47 2.30 3.30
C ILE A 408 29.17 3.33 4.39
N ALA A 409 28.93 4.58 3.99
CA ALA A 409 28.52 5.65 4.89
C ALA A 409 27.04 5.94 4.70
N VAL A 410 26.26 5.77 5.76
CA VAL A 410 24.82 6.05 5.73
C VAL A 410 24.55 7.38 6.44
N LYS A 411 23.70 8.21 5.85
CA LYS A 411 23.13 9.41 6.46
C LYS A 411 21.61 9.34 6.36
N ILE A 412 20.93 9.86 7.37
CA ILE A 412 19.46 9.84 7.46
C ILE A 412 18.97 11.27 7.33
N LEU A 413 18.28 11.57 6.23
CA LEU A 413 17.53 12.80 6.06
C LEU A 413 16.14 12.60 6.67
N VAL A 414 15.87 13.22 7.80
CA VAL A 414 14.54 13.17 8.42
C VAL A 414 13.69 14.25 7.76
N ALA A 415 12.64 13.84 7.04
CA ALA A 415 11.68 14.74 6.43
C ALA A 415 10.84 15.41 7.55
N PRO A 416 10.59 16.73 7.46
CA PRO A 416 9.75 17.41 8.43
C PRO A 416 8.30 16.92 8.35
N LEU A 417 7.56 17.05 9.44
CA LEU A 417 6.11 16.83 9.42
C LEU A 417 5.45 17.79 8.42
N ALA A 418 4.46 17.26 7.70
CA ALA A 418 3.66 18.06 6.81
C ALA A 418 2.80 19.05 7.62
N SER A 419 2.57 20.25 7.08
CA SER A 419 1.77 21.25 7.78
C SER A 419 0.29 20.81 7.82
N GLY A 420 -0.36 20.98 8.98
CA GLY A 420 -1.78 20.67 9.16
C GLY A 420 -2.81 21.56 8.42
N PRO A 421 -2.56 22.86 8.13
CA PRO A 421 -3.60 23.68 7.51
C PRO A 421 -3.88 23.31 6.05
N LEU A 422 -5.15 23.48 5.66
CA LEU A 422 -5.65 23.36 4.29
C LEU A 422 -6.17 24.71 3.79
N TYR A 423 -6.05 24.94 2.49
CA TYR A 423 -6.82 26.00 1.85
C TYR A 423 -8.32 25.66 1.91
N PRO A 424 -9.23 26.63 2.15
CA PRO A 424 -10.66 26.36 2.19
C PRO A 424 -11.17 25.80 0.85
N TRP A 425 -11.71 24.59 0.85
CA TRP A 425 -12.07 23.90 -0.40
C TRP A 425 -13.16 24.64 -1.21
N ARG A 426 -14.05 25.38 -0.55
CA ARG A 426 -15.08 26.20 -1.23
C ARG A 426 -14.45 27.36 -2.01
N GLU A 427 -13.44 27.99 -1.43
CA GLU A 427 -12.66 29.03 -2.08
C GLU A 427 -11.86 28.43 -3.22
N LEU A 428 -11.22 27.27 -3.02
CA LEU A 428 -10.48 26.55 -4.06
C LEU A 428 -11.34 26.35 -5.31
N LEU A 429 -12.53 25.76 -5.16
CA LEU A 429 -13.39 25.42 -6.30
C LEU A 429 -13.88 26.65 -7.08
N THR A 430 -13.89 27.83 -6.47
CA THR A 430 -14.30 29.09 -7.12
C THR A 430 -13.13 29.93 -7.60
N HIS A 431 -11.90 29.61 -7.21
CA HIS A 431 -10.71 30.41 -7.50
C HIS A 431 -10.14 30.11 -8.90
N PRO A 432 -10.26 31.04 -9.89
CA PRO A 432 -9.92 30.74 -11.29
C PRO A 432 -8.43 30.51 -11.55
N LYS A 433 -7.54 31.00 -10.66
CA LYS A 433 -6.09 30.75 -10.75
C LYS A 433 -5.71 29.31 -10.38
N TYR A 434 -6.44 28.71 -9.44
CA TYR A 434 -6.05 27.43 -8.84
C TYR A 434 -6.93 26.29 -9.33
N PHE A 435 -8.19 26.57 -9.65
CA PHE A 435 -9.14 25.58 -10.14
C PHE A 435 -9.64 25.96 -11.53
N PRO A 436 -9.24 25.21 -12.58
CA PRO A 436 -9.48 25.61 -13.96
C PRO A 436 -10.97 25.62 -14.29
N THR A 437 -11.39 26.56 -15.14
CA THR A 437 -12.78 26.63 -15.63
C THR A 437 -13.06 25.67 -16.78
N ARG A 438 -12.01 25.16 -17.44
CA ARG A 438 -12.07 24.17 -18.52
C ARG A 438 -10.89 23.21 -18.42
N ASP A 439 -11.10 21.97 -18.83
CA ASP A 439 -10.01 21.01 -19.02
C ASP A 439 -9.65 20.99 -20.51
N ASN A 440 -8.43 21.40 -20.85
CA ASN A 440 -7.96 21.44 -22.23
C ASN A 440 -7.65 20.05 -22.81
N ASP A 441 -7.48 19.03 -21.95
CA ASP A 441 -7.11 17.67 -22.37
C ASP A 441 -8.34 16.80 -22.70
N VAL A 442 -9.54 17.18 -22.23
CA VAL A 442 -10.79 16.47 -22.52
C VAL A 442 -11.36 16.95 -23.84
N TYR A 443 -10.78 16.45 -24.93
CA TYR A 443 -11.00 17.03 -26.25
C TYR A 443 -12.42 16.89 -26.84
N ASN A 444 -13.42 16.21 -26.25
CA ASN A 444 -14.65 15.97 -27.04
C ASN A 444 -16.05 15.80 -26.39
N PHE A 445 -16.31 15.63 -25.09
CA PHE A 445 -17.68 15.22 -24.68
C PHE A 445 -18.25 15.73 -23.37
N SER A 446 -17.56 16.58 -22.61
CA SER A 446 -18.16 17.11 -21.38
C SER A 446 -18.78 18.49 -21.61
N PRO A 447 -20.04 18.74 -21.20
CA PRO A 447 -20.59 20.09 -21.20
C PRO A 447 -19.69 21.02 -20.38
N ASP A 448 -19.56 22.28 -20.81
CA ASP A 448 -18.89 23.34 -20.07
C ASP A 448 -19.63 23.62 -18.75
N ILE A 449 -19.36 22.84 -17.69
CA ILE A 449 -19.97 23.02 -16.37
C ILE A 449 -19.22 24.14 -15.63
N PRO A 450 -19.84 25.29 -15.30
CA PRO A 450 -19.16 26.36 -14.58
C PRO A 450 -18.73 25.92 -13.17
N ASN A 451 -17.64 26.50 -12.65
CA ASN A 451 -17.14 26.23 -11.29
C ASN A 451 -18.23 26.42 -10.21
N LYS A 452 -19.10 27.43 -10.39
CA LYS A 452 -20.23 27.68 -9.49
C LYS A 452 -21.19 26.50 -9.40
N GLU A 453 -21.50 25.86 -10.54
CA GLU A 453 -22.40 24.71 -10.59
C GLU A 453 -21.75 23.46 -9.95
N LEU A 454 -20.43 23.30 -10.09
CA LEU A 454 -19.69 22.26 -9.36
C LEU A 454 -19.69 22.50 -7.86
N LEU A 455 -19.50 23.75 -7.41
CA LEU A 455 -19.60 24.09 -5.99
C LEU A 455 -21.00 23.79 -5.44
N GLU A 456 -22.05 24.23 -6.14
CA GLU A 456 -23.45 23.95 -5.76
C GLU A 456 -23.72 22.44 -5.68
N PHE A 457 -23.18 21.66 -6.60
CA PHE A 457 -23.24 20.20 -6.55
C PHE A 457 -22.53 19.63 -5.32
N VAL A 458 -21.30 20.05 -5.04
CA VAL A 458 -20.53 19.54 -3.90
C VAL A 458 -21.18 19.95 -2.57
N ASP A 459 -21.61 21.21 -2.41
CA ASP A 459 -22.32 21.68 -1.22
C ASP A 459 -23.64 20.93 -1.00
N GLY A 460 -24.40 20.68 -2.07
CA GLY A 460 -25.60 19.84 -2.01
C GLY A 460 -25.30 18.40 -1.58
N GLY A 461 -24.21 17.83 -2.09
CA GLY A 461 -23.70 16.52 -1.70
C GLY A 461 -23.29 16.46 -0.23
N VAL A 462 -22.57 17.46 0.26
CA VAL A 462 -22.19 17.61 1.68
C VAL A 462 -23.44 17.66 2.55
N SER A 463 -24.39 18.56 2.26
CA SER A 463 -25.62 18.68 3.05
C SER A 463 -26.41 17.36 3.09
N THR A 464 -26.49 16.65 1.96
CA THR A 464 -27.16 15.35 1.88
C THR A 464 -26.44 14.28 2.69
N ALA A 465 -25.11 14.22 2.59
CA ALA A 465 -24.29 13.24 3.28
C ALA A 465 -24.26 13.45 4.80
N SER A 466 -24.26 14.70 5.27
CA SER A 466 -24.35 15.03 6.70
C SER A 466 -25.67 14.57 7.30
N LYS A 467 -26.80 14.81 6.61
CA LYS A 467 -28.10 14.26 7.01
C LYS A 467 -28.09 12.72 7.03
N ALA A 468 -27.52 12.09 6.00
CA ALA A 468 -27.39 10.63 5.96
C ALA A 468 -26.53 10.08 7.10
N LYS A 469 -25.46 10.79 7.50
CA LYS A 469 -24.61 10.43 8.64
C LYS A 469 -25.38 10.56 9.96
N GLU A 470 -26.20 11.59 10.14
CA GLU A 470 -27.08 11.72 11.29
C GLU A 470 -28.10 10.59 11.37
N PHE A 471 -28.75 10.26 10.25
CA PHE A 471 -29.69 9.13 10.17
C PHE A 471 -29.01 7.80 10.46
N SER A 472 -27.80 7.59 9.94
CA SER A 472 -26.98 6.41 10.22
C SER A 472 -26.66 6.31 11.72
N ALA A 473 -26.24 7.40 12.37
CA ALA A 473 -25.99 7.42 13.80
C ALA A 473 -27.26 7.11 14.64
N TRP A 474 -28.42 7.66 14.24
CA TRP A 474 -29.69 7.38 14.92
C TRP A 474 -30.11 5.93 14.73
N VAL A 475 -30.02 5.38 13.52
CA VAL A 475 -30.42 3.99 13.26
C VAL A 475 -29.49 2.98 13.93
N THR A 476 -28.18 3.27 14.03
CA THR A 476 -27.24 2.47 14.83
C THR A 476 -27.64 2.48 16.30
N THR A 477 -27.98 3.66 16.84
CA THR A 477 -28.50 3.76 18.22
C THR A 477 -29.77 2.92 18.42
N VAL A 478 -30.66 2.88 17.41
CA VAL A 478 -31.87 2.05 17.45
C VAL A 478 -31.54 0.55 17.39
N GLN A 479 -30.65 0.15 16.49
CA GLN A 479 -30.22 -1.23 16.31
C GLN A 479 -29.50 -1.77 17.56
N ASP A 480 -28.57 -0.99 18.13
CA ASP A 480 -27.81 -1.37 19.31
C ASP A 480 -28.71 -1.43 20.55
N GLY A 481 -29.59 -0.44 20.70
CA GLY A 481 -30.61 -0.44 21.75
C GLY A 481 -31.48 -1.68 21.66
N TRP A 482 -31.99 -1.98 20.46
CA TRP A 482 -32.88 -3.12 20.26
C TRP A 482 -32.16 -4.46 20.45
N THR A 483 -30.93 -4.59 19.98
CA THR A 483 -30.11 -5.80 20.16
C THR A 483 -29.82 -6.05 21.64
N ASN A 484 -29.59 -5.00 22.41
CA ASN A 484 -29.30 -5.05 23.85
C ASN A 484 -30.55 -4.94 24.74
N ARG A 485 -31.77 -5.06 24.20
CA ARG A 485 -33.03 -4.82 24.94
C ARG A 485 -33.24 -5.71 26.18
N THR A 486 -32.57 -6.86 26.24
CA THR A 486 -32.62 -7.79 27.39
C THR A 486 -31.58 -7.47 28.46
N SER A 487 -30.63 -6.58 28.17
CA SER A 487 -29.60 -6.15 29.13
C SER A 487 -30.19 -5.26 30.23
N THR A 488 -29.64 -5.38 31.44
CA THR A 488 -29.97 -4.48 32.56
C THR A 488 -29.53 -3.03 32.32
N SER A 489 -28.58 -2.80 31.40
CA SER A 489 -28.09 -1.49 30.98
C SER A 489 -28.90 -0.86 29.83
N PHE A 490 -29.99 -1.49 29.39
CA PHE A 490 -30.77 -1.04 28.26
C PHE A 490 -31.42 0.34 28.49
N ASN A 491 -31.01 1.33 27.69
CA ASN A 491 -31.59 2.67 27.74
C ASN A 491 -32.73 2.80 26.70
N TYR A 492 -33.93 2.36 27.09
CA TYR A 492 -35.12 2.47 26.25
C TYR A 492 -35.43 3.91 25.83
N GLN A 493 -35.23 4.89 26.72
CA GLN A 493 -35.51 6.30 26.42
C GLN A 493 -34.63 6.82 25.29
N GLN A 494 -33.34 6.48 25.28
CA GLN A 494 -32.42 6.85 24.21
C GLN A 494 -32.84 6.24 22.87
N MET A 495 -33.27 4.98 22.87
CA MET A 495 -33.76 4.31 21.66
C MET A 495 -35.03 5.00 21.12
N CYS A 496 -36.02 5.28 21.97
CA CYS A 496 -37.21 6.01 21.58
C CYS A 496 -36.93 7.43 21.08
N GLN A 497 -35.99 8.13 21.71
CA GLN A 497 -35.56 9.44 21.25
C GLN A 497 -34.92 9.38 19.87
N ALA A 498 -34.11 8.35 19.58
CA ALA A 498 -33.53 8.15 18.26
C ALA A 498 -34.60 7.84 17.19
N VAL A 499 -35.55 6.96 17.49
CA VAL A 499 -36.69 6.69 16.59
C VAL A 499 -37.53 7.95 16.39
N LYS A 500 -37.81 8.70 17.45
CA LYS A 500 -38.57 9.96 17.35
C LYS A 500 -37.87 10.99 16.47
N LYS A 501 -36.53 11.14 16.60
CA LYS A 501 -35.75 12.02 15.72
C LYS A 501 -35.86 11.61 14.24
N LEU A 502 -35.92 10.30 13.97
CA LEU A 502 -36.20 9.80 12.62
C LEU A 502 -37.63 10.20 12.19
N VAL A 503 -38.66 9.97 13.01
CA VAL A 503 -40.06 10.34 12.70
C VAL A 503 -40.19 11.84 12.39
N ASP A 504 -39.56 12.67 13.21
CA ASP A 504 -39.65 14.13 13.13
C ASP A 504 -38.82 14.71 11.96
N SER A 505 -38.07 13.88 11.22
CA SER A 505 -37.21 14.33 10.11
C SER A 505 -37.97 14.43 8.79
N ASP A 506 -38.06 15.64 8.26
CA ASP A 506 -38.71 15.91 6.97
C ASP A 506 -37.94 15.35 5.75
N ASP A 507 -36.65 15.07 5.91
CA ASP A 507 -35.76 14.64 4.83
C ASP A 507 -35.74 13.12 4.59
N LEU A 508 -36.51 12.34 5.37
CA LEU A 508 -36.59 10.89 5.17
C LEU A 508 -37.34 10.53 3.87
N PRO A 509 -36.85 9.53 3.10
CA PRO A 509 -37.62 8.94 2.00
C PRO A 509 -38.97 8.42 2.49
N VAL A 510 -40.03 8.62 1.69
CA VAL A 510 -41.41 8.26 2.07
C VAL A 510 -41.53 6.80 2.52
N ALA A 511 -40.94 5.87 1.78
CA ALA A 511 -40.95 4.44 2.12
C ALA A 511 -40.27 4.13 3.46
N VAL A 512 -39.22 4.88 3.81
CA VAL A 512 -38.53 4.73 5.11
C VAL A 512 -39.38 5.33 6.21
N ARG A 513 -40.04 6.46 5.97
CA ARG A 513 -40.90 7.15 6.94
C ARG A 513 -42.02 6.24 7.47
N GLU A 514 -42.70 5.53 6.58
CA GLU A 514 -43.76 4.57 6.97
C GLU A 514 -43.21 3.49 7.94
N THR A 515 -42.02 2.96 7.63
CA THR A 515 -41.36 1.97 8.48
C THR A 515 -40.95 2.56 9.83
N VAL A 516 -40.43 3.79 9.86
CA VAL A 516 -40.05 4.48 11.10
C VAL A 516 -41.30 4.73 11.97
N GLU A 517 -42.40 5.17 11.39
CA GLU A 517 -43.66 5.42 12.11
C GLU A 517 -44.27 4.14 12.69
N GLU A 518 -44.21 3.03 11.94
CA GLU A 518 -44.63 1.71 12.42
C GLU A 518 -43.76 1.24 13.59
N VAL A 519 -42.44 1.33 13.46
CA VAL A 519 -41.50 1.00 14.54
C VAL A 519 -41.77 1.88 15.75
N HIS A 520 -41.91 3.19 15.59
CA HIS A 520 -42.19 4.13 16.67
C HIS A 520 -43.48 3.78 17.42
N THR A 521 -44.57 3.59 16.69
CA THR A 521 -45.89 3.29 17.25
C THR A 521 -45.88 1.94 17.98
N THR A 522 -45.27 0.92 17.37
CA THR A 522 -45.19 -0.42 17.95
C THR A 522 -44.29 -0.42 19.18
N LEU A 523 -43.19 0.33 19.13
CA LEU A 523 -42.26 0.46 20.24
C LEU A 523 -42.88 1.18 21.44
N GLN A 524 -43.66 2.24 21.22
CA GLN A 524 -44.41 2.92 22.28
C GLN A 524 -45.44 1.99 22.94
N LYS A 525 -46.18 1.21 22.13
CA LYS A 525 -47.15 0.21 22.64
C LYS A 525 -46.45 -0.89 23.46
N TRP A 526 -45.28 -1.34 22.99
CA TRP A 526 -44.47 -2.34 23.66
C TRP A 526 -44.05 -1.90 25.06
N TYR A 527 -43.71 -0.62 25.25
CA TYR A 527 -43.29 -0.08 26.54
C TYR A 527 -44.43 0.28 27.50
N ALA A 528 -45.59 0.66 26.95
CA ALA A 528 -46.76 1.00 27.77
C ALA A 528 -47.43 -0.24 28.40
N LYS A 529 -47.17 -1.44 27.88
CA LYS A 529 -47.73 -2.70 28.41
C LYS A 529 -46.91 -3.25 29.57
N ASP A 530 -47.60 -3.85 30.54
CA ASP A 530 -46.95 -4.68 31.56
C ASP A 530 -46.27 -5.88 30.89
N LYS A 531 -45.05 -6.20 31.30
CA LYS A 531 -44.15 -7.14 30.59
C LYS A 531 -44.70 -8.57 30.49
N SER A 532 -45.78 -8.88 31.22
CA SER A 532 -46.43 -10.19 31.30
C SER A 532 -47.35 -10.53 30.13
N ASP A 533 -47.87 -9.55 29.38
CA ASP A 533 -48.85 -9.74 28.28
C ASP A 533 -48.24 -9.45 26.88
N LEU A 534 -46.95 -9.69 26.76
CA LEU A 534 -46.18 -9.33 25.58
C LEU A 534 -46.45 -10.33 24.44
N ALA A 535 -47.27 -9.91 23.47
CA ALA A 535 -47.55 -10.70 22.27
C ALA A 535 -46.28 -10.79 21.42
N TYR A 536 -45.79 -12.02 21.22
CA TYR A 536 -44.66 -12.40 20.35
C TYR A 536 -44.65 -11.65 19.00
N ASP A 537 -45.84 -11.35 18.47
CA ASP A 537 -46.04 -10.63 17.21
C ASP A 537 -45.43 -9.21 17.21
N GLN A 538 -45.48 -8.48 18.33
CA GLN A 538 -44.96 -7.10 18.39
C GLN A 538 -43.43 -7.05 18.35
N GLU A 539 -42.76 -8.00 19.00
CA GLU A 539 -41.30 -8.08 19.01
C GLU A 539 -40.76 -8.41 17.62
N SER A 540 -41.44 -9.30 16.89
CA SER A 540 -41.11 -9.62 15.50
C SER A 540 -41.24 -8.39 14.60
N VAL A 541 -42.34 -7.63 14.71
CA VAL A 541 -42.55 -6.39 13.95
C VAL A 541 -41.46 -5.37 14.21
N ILE A 542 -41.12 -5.10 15.49
CA ILE A 542 -40.05 -4.15 15.82
C ILE A 542 -38.70 -4.65 15.29
N THR A 543 -38.38 -5.94 15.47
CA THR A 543 -37.11 -6.50 14.99
C THR A 543 -36.97 -6.37 13.48
N ASN A 544 -38.01 -6.72 12.73
CA ASN A 544 -38.02 -6.62 11.27
C ASN A 544 -37.95 -5.16 10.81
N GLY A 545 -38.71 -4.27 11.46
CA GLY A 545 -38.68 -2.83 11.16
C GLY A 545 -37.29 -2.23 11.44
N VAL A 546 -36.71 -2.47 12.61
CA VAL A 546 -35.36 -1.99 12.99
C VAL A 546 -34.29 -2.49 12.02
N ASN A 547 -34.30 -3.79 11.67
CA ASN A 547 -33.38 -4.34 10.68
C ASN A 547 -33.59 -3.73 9.27
N SER A 548 -34.83 -3.41 8.91
CA SER A 548 -35.16 -2.78 7.62
C SER A 548 -34.68 -1.32 7.58
N LEU A 549 -34.87 -0.57 8.66
CA LEU A 549 -34.33 0.78 8.83
C LEU A 549 -32.81 0.77 8.77
N TYR A 550 -32.16 -0.15 9.49
CA TYR A 550 -30.72 -0.27 9.50
C TYR A 550 -30.20 -0.55 8.08
N LYS A 551 -30.78 -1.50 7.35
CA LYS A 551 -30.41 -1.75 5.95
C LYS A 551 -30.62 -0.54 5.04
N ALA A 552 -31.69 0.23 5.24
CA ALA A 552 -32.02 1.39 4.40
C ALA A 552 -31.17 2.64 4.69
N LEU A 553 -30.76 2.85 5.95
CA LEU A 553 -30.14 4.10 6.39
C LEU A 553 -28.67 3.95 6.83
N HIS A 554 -28.23 2.74 7.19
CA HIS A 554 -26.88 2.53 7.73
C HIS A 554 -25.76 2.56 6.69
N PRO A 555 -25.85 1.90 5.51
CA PRO A 555 -24.75 1.93 4.56
C PRO A 555 -24.68 3.32 3.93
N LEU A 556 -23.74 4.13 4.42
CA LEU A 556 -23.27 5.28 3.65
C LEU A 556 -22.75 4.72 2.33
N SER A 557 -23.40 5.11 1.23
CA SER A 557 -22.87 4.77 -0.09
C SER A 557 -21.41 5.26 -0.17
N PRO A 558 -20.53 4.58 -0.93
CA PRO A 558 -19.16 5.06 -1.11
C PRO A 558 -19.08 6.53 -1.58
N GLY A 559 -20.10 6.99 -2.33
CA GLY A 559 -20.24 8.40 -2.71
C GLY A 559 -20.47 9.34 -1.53
N ASN A 560 -21.26 8.93 -0.53
CA ASN A 560 -21.50 9.74 0.68
C ASN A 560 -20.24 9.87 1.55
N ALA A 561 -19.35 8.88 1.55
CA ALA A 561 -18.13 8.92 2.34
C ALA A 561 -17.24 10.13 1.95
N PHE A 562 -17.10 10.39 0.65
CA PHE A 562 -16.39 11.59 0.16
C PHE A 562 -16.99 12.87 0.74
N PHE A 563 -18.31 13.06 0.58
CA PHE A 563 -19.01 14.26 1.03
C PHE A 563 -18.98 14.44 2.56
N CYS A 564 -19.16 13.35 3.33
CA CYS A 564 -19.05 13.37 4.79
C CYS A 564 -17.66 13.85 5.27
N ASN A 565 -16.61 13.54 4.52
CA ASN A 565 -15.25 13.93 4.87
C ASN A 565 -14.97 15.42 4.61
N LEU A 566 -15.75 16.11 3.76
CA LEU A 566 -15.52 17.51 3.40
C LEU A 566 -15.87 18.51 4.51
N GLU A 567 -16.81 18.19 5.41
CA GLU A 567 -17.16 19.09 6.52
C GLU A 567 -16.06 19.21 7.55
N ASN A 568 -15.35 18.11 7.77
CA ASN A 568 -14.25 18.01 8.73
C ASN A 568 -12.96 17.69 7.99
N LEU A 569 -12.78 18.29 6.81
CA LEU A 569 -11.62 18.04 5.98
C LEU A 569 -10.37 18.48 6.75
N ARG A 570 -9.59 17.49 7.17
CA ARG A 570 -8.31 17.68 7.83
C ARG A 570 -7.23 17.12 6.93
N TYR A 571 -6.11 17.82 6.86
CA TYR A 571 -4.97 17.29 6.15
C TYR A 571 -4.37 16.13 6.93
N GLN A 572 -4.41 14.94 6.33
CA GLN A 572 -3.80 13.71 6.86
C GLN A 572 -2.63 13.23 5.98
N GLY A 573 -2.19 14.07 5.04
CA GLY A 573 -1.13 13.70 4.12
C GLY A 573 0.26 13.79 4.74
N ALA A 574 1.22 13.14 4.10
CA ALA A 574 2.62 13.18 4.50
C ALA A 574 3.48 13.95 3.49
N MET A 575 4.66 14.41 3.91
CA MET A 575 5.71 14.77 2.97
C MET A 575 6.40 13.48 2.52
N HIS A 576 6.24 13.14 1.24
CA HIS A 576 6.84 11.93 0.71
C HIS A 576 8.38 12.06 0.62
N CYS A 577 9.07 10.97 0.93
CA CYS A 577 10.53 10.95 1.04
C CYS A 577 11.22 11.25 -0.30
N GLU A 578 10.60 10.87 -1.41
CA GLU A 578 11.04 11.13 -2.77
C GLU A 578 11.06 12.62 -3.07
N ALA A 579 9.97 13.31 -2.78
CA ALA A 579 9.85 14.75 -3.01
C ALA A 579 10.82 15.52 -2.11
N CYS A 580 10.89 15.16 -0.82
CA CYS A 580 11.83 15.76 0.12
C CYS A 580 13.29 15.59 -0.34
N LEU A 581 13.70 14.36 -0.63
CA LEU A 581 15.08 14.06 -1.07
C LEU A 581 15.41 14.77 -2.37
N ALA A 582 14.56 14.66 -3.40
CA ALA A 582 14.82 15.25 -4.71
C ALA A 582 14.93 16.77 -4.69
N SER A 583 14.13 17.44 -3.86
CA SER A 583 14.15 18.89 -3.74
C SER A 583 15.44 19.44 -3.12
N LEU A 584 16.22 18.60 -2.44
CA LEU A 584 17.48 18.96 -1.79
C LEU A 584 18.71 18.40 -2.52
N LEU A 585 18.53 17.51 -3.50
CA LEU A 585 19.62 17.01 -4.31
C LEU A 585 20.21 18.15 -5.15
N PRO A 586 21.54 18.24 -5.27
CA PRO A 586 22.18 19.32 -5.99
C PRO A 586 21.67 19.41 -7.43
N ASP A 587 21.30 20.61 -7.84
CA ASP A 587 21.26 21.03 -9.23
C ASP A 587 22.20 22.22 -9.35
N ASP A 588 23.08 22.23 -10.35
CA ASP A 588 23.92 23.40 -10.63
C ASP A 588 23.07 24.68 -10.88
N ASN A 589 21.75 24.53 -11.03
CA ASN A 589 20.81 25.61 -11.35
C ASN A 589 19.79 25.93 -10.25
N PHE A 590 19.57 25.07 -9.25
CA PHE A 590 18.54 25.34 -8.22
C PHE A 590 18.85 26.62 -7.45
N SER A 591 20.14 26.85 -7.14
CA SER A 591 20.62 28.07 -6.46
C SER A 591 20.48 29.34 -7.30
N LYS A 592 20.31 29.24 -8.62
CA LYS A 592 20.22 30.40 -9.53
C LYS A 592 18.79 30.84 -9.82
N HIS A 593 17.81 29.95 -9.66
CA HIS A 593 16.42 30.19 -10.10
C HIS A 593 15.45 30.55 -8.98
N THR A 594 15.86 30.46 -7.72
CA THR A 594 15.11 31.05 -6.62
C THR A 594 15.22 32.57 -6.74
N THR A 595 14.29 33.17 -7.49
CA THR A 595 14.21 34.62 -7.76
C THR A 595 13.97 35.44 -6.51
N GLN A 596 13.51 34.79 -5.43
CA GLN A 596 13.57 35.35 -4.10
C GLN A 596 14.87 34.89 -3.44
N PRO A 597 15.75 35.82 -3.01
CA PRO A 597 16.85 35.44 -2.14
C PRO A 597 16.23 34.75 -0.93
N VAL A 598 16.56 33.46 -0.74
CA VAL A 598 16.16 32.70 0.44
C VAL A 598 16.50 33.60 1.63
N GLN A 599 15.47 34.08 2.36
CA GLN A 599 15.71 35.04 3.42
C GLN A 599 16.77 34.45 4.35
N PRO A 600 17.94 35.10 4.51
CA PRO A 600 19.03 34.55 5.29
C PRO A 600 18.51 34.21 6.70
N GLY A 601 18.48 32.92 7.04
CA GLY A 601 17.99 32.41 8.32
C GLY A 601 16.66 31.64 8.30
N LYS A 602 15.84 31.72 7.23
CA LYS A 602 14.57 30.98 7.21
C LYS A 602 14.77 29.47 7.06
N TYR A 603 15.79 29.04 6.30
CA TYR A 603 16.16 27.63 6.16
C TYR A 603 17.69 27.47 6.20
N ASP A 604 18.19 26.47 6.95
CA ASP A 604 19.61 26.09 6.93
C ASP A 604 19.91 25.18 5.72
N GLU A 605 19.31 25.50 4.58
CA GLU A 605 19.39 24.74 3.33
C GLU A 605 20.84 24.62 2.88
N VAL A 606 21.64 25.67 3.07
CA VAL A 606 23.06 25.68 2.71
C VAL A 606 23.84 24.57 3.44
N ALA A 607 23.55 24.34 4.72
CA ALA A 607 24.20 23.27 5.49
C ALA A 607 23.71 21.86 5.08
N ILE A 608 22.47 21.71 4.62
CA ILE A 608 21.93 20.42 4.20
C ILE A 608 22.34 20.08 2.77
N MET A 609 22.25 21.05 1.85
CA MET A 609 22.67 20.90 0.46
C MET A 609 24.16 20.59 0.35
N SER A 610 25.01 21.20 1.19
CA SER A 610 26.44 20.84 1.24
C SER A 610 26.66 19.38 1.67
N LYS A 611 25.82 18.84 2.57
CA LYS A 611 25.86 17.41 2.95
C LYS A 611 25.34 16.46 1.86
N LEU A 612 24.57 16.97 0.91
CA LEU A 612 23.99 16.26 -0.24
C LEU A 612 24.82 16.44 -1.53
N GLN A 613 25.93 17.16 -1.48
CA GLN A 613 26.82 17.31 -2.61
C GLN A 613 27.36 15.95 -3.09
N GLY A 614 27.23 15.67 -4.38
CA GLY A 614 27.71 14.45 -5.04
C GLY A 614 26.71 13.28 -5.07
N TYR A 615 25.55 13.38 -4.40
CA TYR A 615 24.49 12.38 -4.53
C TYR A 615 23.80 12.46 -5.89
N GLY A 616 23.53 11.31 -6.49
CA GLY A 616 22.94 11.19 -7.82
C GLY A 616 21.41 11.35 -7.84
N ARG A 617 20.86 11.57 -9.04
CA ARG A 617 19.40 11.66 -9.29
C ARG A 617 18.72 10.32 -9.52
N ILE A 618 19.35 9.25 -9.06
CA ILE A 618 18.74 7.93 -9.00
C ILE A 618 18.16 7.81 -7.60
N ILE A 619 16.83 7.71 -7.52
CA ILE A 619 16.11 7.65 -6.25
C ILE A 619 15.49 6.27 -6.16
N GLY A 620 16.13 5.42 -5.37
CA GLY A 620 15.57 4.13 -4.98
C GLY A 620 14.48 4.32 -3.95
N VAL A 621 13.40 3.55 -4.03
CA VAL A 621 12.22 3.74 -3.19
C VAL A 621 11.76 2.41 -2.59
N SER A 622 11.32 2.46 -1.33
CA SER A 622 10.86 1.27 -0.60
C SER A 622 9.51 0.73 -1.09
N LYS A 623 8.75 1.59 -1.77
CA LYS A 623 7.46 1.39 -2.43
C LYS A 623 7.52 2.06 -3.80
N ARG A 624 6.59 1.78 -4.72
CA ARG A 624 6.53 2.59 -5.96
C ARG A 624 6.27 4.06 -5.61
N CYS A 625 6.77 5.01 -6.41
CA CYS A 625 6.48 6.42 -6.15
C CYS A 625 4.98 6.70 -6.30
N CYS A 626 4.44 7.65 -5.55
CA CYS A 626 3.09 8.13 -5.87
C CYS A 626 3.09 8.97 -7.15
N VAL A 627 1.92 9.07 -7.80
CA VAL A 627 1.75 9.86 -9.04
C VAL A 627 2.16 11.31 -8.82
N VAL A 628 1.85 11.89 -7.66
CA VAL A 628 2.28 13.24 -7.28
C VAL A 628 3.80 13.37 -7.30
N CYS A 629 4.53 12.44 -6.68
CA CYS A 629 5.99 12.49 -6.65
C CYS A 629 6.58 12.37 -8.04
N VAL A 630 6.04 11.50 -8.91
CA VAL A 630 6.53 11.38 -10.29
C VAL A 630 6.36 12.67 -11.08
N HIS A 631 5.20 13.33 -10.98
CA HIS A 631 4.97 14.62 -11.63
C HIS A 631 5.85 15.73 -11.04
N TYR A 632 6.06 15.71 -9.73
CA TYR A 632 6.96 16.63 -9.06
C TYR A 632 8.40 16.52 -9.57
N LEU A 633 8.92 15.28 -9.61
CA LEU A 633 10.26 14.98 -10.13
C LEU A 633 10.40 15.39 -11.61
N PHE A 634 9.36 15.17 -12.41
CA PHE A 634 9.31 15.61 -13.80
C PHE A 634 9.43 17.14 -13.91
N HIS A 635 8.73 17.91 -13.09
CA HIS A 635 8.82 19.36 -13.12
C HIS A 635 10.16 19.88 -12.59
N LEU A 636 10.74 19.25 -11.57
CA LEU A 636 12.09 19.55 -11.11
C LEU A 636 13.14 19.28 -12.20
N ALA A 637 13.03 18.17 -12.92
CA ALA A 637 13.93 17.82 -14.03
C ALA A 637 13.84 18.80 -15.21
N ASN A 638 12.69 19.46 -15.41
CA ASN A 638 12.47 20.42 -16.50
C ASN A 638 12.80 21.87 -16.12
N LEU A 639 13.32 22.12 -14.91
CA LEU A 639 13.93 23.42 -14.60
C LEU A 639 15.15 23.64 -15.52
N PRO A 640 15.52 24.90 -15.83
CA PRO A 640 16.64 25.15 -16.74
C PRO A 640 17.93 24.47 -16.23
N GLY A 641 18.49 23.60 -17.07
CA GLY A 641 19.67 22.78 -16.76
C GLY A 641 19.44 21.61 -15.81
N GLY A 642 18.19 21.32 -15.48
CA GLY A 642 17.79 20.13 -14.74
C GLY A 642 18.11 18.84 -15.48
N GLN A 643 18.33 17.78 -14.71
CA GLN A 643 18.52 16.42 -15.19
C GLN A 643 17.36 15.54 -14.75
N GLU A 644 17.04 14.55 -15.59
CA GLU A 644 15.98 13.57 -15.31
C GLU A 644 16.30 12.73 -14.05
N PHE A 645 15.26 12.44 -13.28
CA PHE A 645 15.35 11.54 -12.14
C PHE A 645 15.05 10.11 -12.59
N ALA A 646 15.90 9.16 -12.19
CA ALA A 646 15.61 7.74 -12.38
C ALA A 646 14.90 7.20 -11.13
N ILE A 647 13.68 6.69 -11.34
CA ILE A 647 12.82 6.09 -10.31
C ILE A 647 12.19 4.81 -10.87
N GLN A 648 11.77 3.89 -10.00
CA GLN A 648 11.21 2.59 -10.40
C GLN A 648 9.94 2.75 -11.26
N GLY A 649 9.10 3.74 -10.93
CA GLY A 649 7.77 3.88 -11.52
C GLY A 649 6.80 4.58 -10.59
N SER A 650 5.51 4.56 -10.94
CA SER A 650 4.43 5.06 -10.09
C SER A 650 3.38 4.01 -9.77
N HIS A 651 2.79 4.10 -8.58
CA HIS A 651 1.51 3.44 -8.28
C HIS A 651 0.32 4.19 -8.90
N SER A 652 -0.86 3.55 -8.92
CA SER A 652 -2.12 4.07 -9.49
C SER A 652 -2.92 4.95 -8.52
N VAL A 653 -2.52 5.01 -7.25
CA VAL A 653 -3.27 5.70 -6.19
C VAL A 653 -2.67 7.08 -5.94
N ILE A 654 -3.51 8.07 -5.63
CA ILE A 654 -3.07 9.38 -5.14
C ILE A 654 -3.37 9.42 -3.64
N SER A 655 -2.32 9.41 -2.82
CA SER A 655 -2.41 9.72 -1.41
C SER A 655 -2.30 11.23 -1.17
N ALA A 656 -2.97 11.71 -0.11
CA ALA A 656 -2.80 13.08 0.34
C ALA A 656 -1.32 13.31 0.68
N CYS A 657 -0.74 14.37 0.13
CA CYS A 657 0.66 14.69 0.35
C CYS A 657 0.94 16.17 0.16
N THR A 658 2.05 16.63 0.72
CA THR A 658 2.53 18.01 0.65
C THR A 658 3.83 18.06 -0.13
N LEU A 659 4.04 19.18 -0.82
CA LEU A 659 5.35 19.51 -1.37
C LEU A 659 6.25 20.07 -0.26
N PRO A 660 7.59 19.94 -0.39
CA PRO A 660 8.53 20.64 0.47
C PRO A 660 8.28 22.16 0.46
N PRO A 661 8.24 22.84 1.63
CA PRO A 661 7.99 24.28 1.71
C PRO A 661 8.94 25.17 0.90
N TRP A 662 10.14 24.67 0.59
CA TRP A 662 11.16 25.31 -0.24
C TRP A 662 11.05 24.98 -1.73
N THR A 663 9.97 24.34 -2.15
CA THR A 663 9.71 24.08 -3.58
C THR A 663 9.58 25.41 -4.34
N PRO A 664 10.22 25.57 -5.52
CA PRO A 664 10.04 26.76 -6.34
C PRO A 664 8.58 27.00 -6.68
N SER A 665 8.10 28.25 -6.52
CA SER A 665 6.69 28.59 -6.69
C SER A 665 6.14 28.20 -8.06
N ASP A 666 6.95 28.30 -9.12
CA ASP A 666 6.53 27.93 -10.47
C ASP A 666 6.31 26.42 -10.62
N VAL A 667 7.05 25.59 -9.88
CA VAL A 667 6.86 24.14 -9.80
C VAL A 667 5.59 23.84 -9.02
N VAL A 668 5.36 24.48 -7.87
CA VAL A 668 4.10 24.34 -7.11
C VAL A 668 2.90 24.71 -7.98
N ASP A 669 2.97 25.82 -8.70
CA ASP A 669 1.89 26.26 -9.58
C ASP A 669 1.63 25.25 -10.70
N LYS A 670 2.68 24.71 -11.36
CA LYS A 670 2.52 23.63 -12.37
C LYS A 670 1.84 22.39 -11.78
N MET A 671 2.22 22.00 -10.56
CA MET A 671 1.61 20.89 -9.84
C MET A 671 0.13 21.15 -9.55
N ILE A 672 -0.22 22.35 -9.06
CA ILE A 672 -1.61 22.76 -8.85
C ILE A 672 -2.41 22.66 -10.13
N HIS A 673 -1.94 23.22 -11.24
CA HIS A 673 -2.68 23.21 -12.51
C HIS A 673 -2.97 21.77 -12.98
N TYR A 674 -1.97 20.89 -12.92
CA TYR A 674 -2.12 19.50 -13.33
C TYR A 674 -3.15 18.74 -12.47
N PHE A 675 -2.99 18.78 -11.15
CA PHE A 675 -3.86 18.04 -10.23
C PHE A 675 -5.24 18.69 -10.06
N ALA A 676 -5.37 20.01 -10.22
CA ALA A 676 -6.68 20.68 -10.22
C ALA A 676 -7.50 20.32 -11.46
N ALA A 677 -6.88 20.21 -12.64
CA ALA A 677 -7.56 19.71 -13.84
C ALA A 677 -8.04 18.27 -13.64
N MET A 678 -7.22 17.43 -13.02
CA MET A 678 -7.60 16.08 -12.62
C MET A 678 -8.79 16.07 -11.65
N LEU A 679 -8.73 16.87 -10.59
CA LEU A 679 -9.81 17.01 -9.60
C LEU A 679 -11.12 17.45 -10.25
N ARG A 680 -11.05 18.42 -11.17
CA ARG A 680 -12.20 18.88 -11.95
C ARG A 680 -12.85 17.74 -12.74
N ARG A 681 -12.06 16.93 -13.44
CA ARG A 681 -12.58 15.77 -14.21
C ARG A 681 -13.30 14.78 -13.29
N ASP A 682 -12.72 14.45 -12.15
CA ASP A 682 -13.31 13.50 -11.22
C ASP A 682 -14.62 14.03 -10.61
N LEU A 683 -14.67 15.32 -10.26
CA LEU A 683 -15.90 15.96 -9.77
C LEU A 683 -17.01 15.99 -10.82
N ILE A 684 -16.68 16.28 -12.08
CA ILE A 684 -17.65 16.24 -13.19
C ILE A 684 -18.18 14.82 -13.39
N ALA A 685 -17.30 13.83 -13.40
CA ALA A 685 -17.68 12.42 -13.55
C ALA A 685 -18.54 11.95 -12.38
N LEU A 686 -18.18 12.32 -11.15
CA LEU A 686 -18.97 12.03 -9.95
C LEU A 686 -20.38 12.63 -10.07
N ARG A 687 -20.49 13.90 -10.48
CA ARG A 687 -21.77 14.56 -10.72
C ARG A 687 -22.63 13.84 -11.75
N GLN A 688 -22.04 13.48 -12.89
CA GLN A 688 -22.76 12.75 -13.95
C GLN A 688 -23.29 11.41 -13.44
N LYS A 689 -22.46 10.64 -12.72
CA LYS A 689 -22.87 9.37 -12.10
C LYS A 689 -24.04 9.57 -11.11
N THR A 690 -24.00 10.62 -10.29
CA THR A 690 -25.08 10.92 -9.33
C THR A 690 -26.40 11.26 -10.05
N ILE A 691 -26.34 12.03 -11.14
CA ILE A 691 -27.54 12.39 -11.92
C ILE A 691 -28.14 11.16 -12.60
N THR A 692 -27.31 10.31 -13.22
CA THR A 692 -27.78 9.07 -13.87
C THR A 692 -28.45 8.15 -12.86
N PHE A 693 -27.84 7.96 -11.69
CA PHE A 693 -28.41 7.11 -10.63
C PHE A 693 -29.75 7.63 -10.12
N ASP A 694 -29.90 8.94 -9.93
CA ASP A 694 -31.18 9.54 -9.52
C ASP A 694 -32.26 9.40 -10.60
N TRP A 695 -31.87 9.49 -11.88
CA TRP A 695 -32.79 9.27 -12.99
C TRP A 695 -33.28 7.81 -13.06
N ASP A 696 -32.37 6.84 -13.00
CA ASP A 696 -32.71 5.40 -13.01
C ASP A 696 -33.65 5.05 -11.85
N ARG A 697 -33.38 5.59 -10.65
CA ARG A 697 -34.24 5.43 -9.48
C ARG A 697 -35.64 5.99 -9.71
N LYS A 698 -35.75 7.22 -10.23
CA LYS A 698 -37.05 7.85 -10.53
C LYS A 698 -37.84 7.11 -11.61
N VAL A 699 -37.16 6.50 -12.58
CA VAL A 699 -37.81 5.65 -13.59
C VAL A 699 -38.36 4.38 -12.97
N ALA A 700 -37.57 3.71 -12.11
CA ALA A 700 -38.00 2.51 -11.40
C ALA A 700 -39.21 2.78 -10.48
N GLU A 701 -39.21 3.90 -9.74
CA GLU A 701 -40.31 4.30 -8.86
C GLU A 701 -41.62 4.61 -9.60
N ARG A 702 -41.55 5.03 -10.86
CA ARG A 702 -42.74 5.34 -11.67
C ARG A 702 -43.40 4.11 -12.29
N GLY A 703 -42.86 2.91 -12.10
CA GLY A 703 -43.44 1.67 -12.61
C GLY A 703 -43.53 1.60 -14.13
N TYR A 704 -42.68 2.35 -14.85
CA TYR A 704 -42.58 2.19 -16.30
C TYR A 704 -41.95 0.83 -16.62
N ASP A 705 -42.75 -0.08 -17.16
CA ASP A 705 -42.29 -1.37 -17.66
C ASP A 705 -41.18 -1.14 -18.70
N SER A 706 -39.97 -1.59 -18.39
CA SER A 706 -38.77 -1.38 -19.23
C SER A 706 -38.84 -2.06 -20.60
N HIS A 707 -39.95 -2.71 -20.92
CA HIS A 707 -40.18 -3.42 -22.18
C HIS A 707 -40.68 -2.55 -23.34
N GLU A 708 -41.15 -1.32 -23.11
CA GLU A 708 -41.62 -0.43 -24.21
C GLU A 708 -40.58 0.56 -24.75
N PHE A 709 -39.38 0.65 -24.15
CA PHE A 709 -38.29 1.48 -24.70
C PHE A 709 -37.44 0.68 -25.70
N ASN A 710 -37.87 0.74 -26.96
CA ASN A 710 -37.14 0.16 -28.10
C ASN A 710 -35.69 0.66 -28.15
N GLY A 711 -34.76 -0.31 -28.26
CA GLY A 711 -33.33 -0.14 -28.15
C GLY A 711 -32.70 0.85 -29.15
N GLY A 712 -31.77 1.65 -28.64
CA GLY A 712 -30.91 2.47 -29.50
C GLY A 712 -29.73 3.15 -28.80
N MET A 713 -29.81 3.48 -27.49
CA MET A 713 -28.79 4.37 -26.90
C MET A 713 -28.30 4.07 -25.48
N ILE A 714 -28.89 3.12 -24.74
CA ILE A 714 -28.56 2.95 -23.30
C ILE A 714 -27.53 1.83 -23.04
N ALA A 715 -27.27 0.95 -24.02
CA ALA A 715 -26.43 -0.24 -23.81
C ALA A 715 -24.91 0.03 -23.71
N THR A 716 -24.42 1.27 -23.81
CA THR A 716 -22.97 1.58 -23.85
C THR A 716 -22.42 2.17 -22.54
N ILE A 717 -23.24 2.45 -21.53
CA ILE A 717 -22.77 3.11 -20.29
C ILE A 717 -22.61 2.13 -19.12
N GLY A 718 -23.11 0.88 -19.24
CA GLY A 718 -23.16 -0.11 -18.16
C GLY A 718 -21.85 -0.79 -17.75
N ILE A 719 -20.69 -0.40 -18.28
CA ILE A 719 -19.39 -0.94 -17.85
C ILE A 719 -18.35 0.19 -17.84
N TRP A 720 -18.23 0.91 -16.72
CA TRP A 720 -17.07 1.74 -16.36
C TRP A 720 -16.82 1.70 -14.86
#